data_AF-E4SAE0-F1
#
_entry.id   AF-E4SAE0-F1
#
_cell.length_a   1.000
_cell.length_b   1.000
_cell.length_c   1.000
_cell.angle_alpha   90.00
_cell.angle_beta   90.00
_cell.angle_gamma   90.00
#
_symmetry.space_group_name_H-M   'P 1'
#
loop_
_entity.id
_entity.type
_entity.pdbx_description
1 polymer ?
#
loop_
_entity_poly.entity_id
_entity_poly.type
_entity_poly.pdbx_seq_one_letter_code
_entity_poly.pdbx_strand_id
1 'polypeptide(L)'
;MNENIKSKIERIRELLNKLVEKGELDYALEVINKCDNVIKNDAEIISMKGIIYYAKNEIEKAEEIFKKGLLVDSTYADFYFNLGCIYELKEEYEKAAKFFAQALEFATGKETIEIGKKLNNILCKISTPLNDEIKIAFFVKPGLDSFLNDIILGLMEEYFVRKIIVTDFKQIDEGMQWADICWFEWCDELVIYGSRHELAGEKNLICRIHRYEAFTNYIFQVEWENIDKVIFVASHIFDIVNSKLNGNIENKSIIIPNGIRMEDYNFRKREKGFNVAYVGYLNYRKSPNLLLQIISKLRRIDKRYRLFIAGEFQDEENMMYFKYMLKEMGLEEHVVFDGWQKDINAWLEDKDYIVSCSVAEGHPVAIMEAMAKGIKPVIHNFVGAREIYPPELIWTTVDEAIEMILSEDYDSAKYRAFIESNYSLEQQNNKIRNLIEELAAKHEDLSINIAFNNVWDSIWNNYSRINISDILNEPSGMTLRSEFISLLNKFFILKNAKILEVGCGSGAISLDLSLRGAIYTGVDISYEAIRIAKLIASNYNVANCEYTYGNGFNLVYPDNSYDISFNIGVLEHFSDNDIIKMLKEMARVSKYVIVGVPYSGSQIYRLAKKISQSNNTWEYGFERDFKTLKYLAEKAELHLLYEEVIGYVSEAYYLKRINPQGIQALIAENVTKLFNKEKNIGNWLIAVMTKNKEYKKLFMSLNNENKICFSGGDVCVIKKSLPSVSVVIPFFNAQKYANRIINNISQIKYPNLEFVFVDDGSTDSTKELLMKLSKEVNKEIKIISLERNKGTLYARFEGMKNSEGKYIFFHDIDDLIYYNGIANIANDLESVSDKYYLATSCAFMKEGEFTGEIGYHKILFDALDYVVEGIKNLSGLVSLINTLIPKDLIINAFWNVINILDKGNVNNMSVAEDTLIVDYMILSDFVYKISPIYYTLRGYELRYDSFSRNVGKRIEQIPIRIACTVNMLMRQKIIDEFELKNIENEIRKNAIQLYGNELGKRFIDNYEKYAPIFRKIII
;
A
#
# COMPACT_ATOMS: atom_id res chain seq x y z
N MET A 1 -46.83 17.79 -50.38
CA MET A 1 -46.24 16.56 -49.77
C MET A 1 -44.79 16.30 -50.18
N ASN A 2 -44.15 17.12 -51.03
CA ASN A 2 -42.69 17.08 -51.27
C ASN A 2 -42.04 18.41 -50.85
N GLU A 3 -42.15 18.77 -49.57
CA GLU A 3 -41.37 19.88 -49.01
C GLU A 3 -40.19 19.30 -48.23
N ASN A 4 -38.99 19.82 -48.50
CA ASN A 4 -37.75 19.50 -47.80
C ASN A 4 -37.94 19.73 -46.28
N ILE A 5 -37.48 18.79 -45.44
CA ILE A 5 -37.54 18.86 -43.96
C ILE A 5 -37.00 20.20 -43.46
N LYS A 6 -35.92 20.71 -44.08
CA LYS A 6 -35.30 22.00 -43.75
C LYS A 6 -36.26 23.19 -43.90
N SER A 7 -37.12 23.17 -44.94
CA SER A 7 -38.13 24.20 -45.17
C SER A 7 -39.28 24.15 -44.16
N LYS A 8 -39.56 22.98 -43.59
CA LYS A 8 -40.59 22.84 -42.54
C LYS A 8 -40.09 23.37 -41.19
N ILE A 9 -38.82 23.09 -40.86
CA ILE A 9 -38.18 23.58 -39.64
C ILE A 9 -38.17 25.11 -39.61
N GLU A 10 -37.76 25.76 -40.70
CA GLU A 10 -37.76 27.24 -40.82
C GLU A 10 -39.15 27.86 -40.59
N ARG A 11 -40.19 27.27 -41.18
CA ARG A 11 -41.56 27.76 -41.00
C ARG A 11 -42.09 27.58 -39.58
N ILE A 12 -41.65 26.51 -38.90
CA ILE A 12 -41.95 26.28 -37.48
C ILE A 12 -41.21 27.31 -36.63
N ARG A 13 -39.94 27.62 -36.90
CA ARG A 13 -39.18 28.68 -36.20
C ARG A 13 -39.86 30.05 -36.32
N GLU A 14 -40.24 30.46 -37.53
CA GLU A 14 -40.97 31.73 -37.73
C GLU A 14 -42.29 31.79 -36.96
N LEU A 15 -43.04 30.67 -36.90
CA LEU A 15 -44.29 30.59 -36.15
C LEU A 15 -44.02 30.69 -34.64
N LEU A 16 -43.05 29.93 -34.13
CA LEU A 16 -42.70 29.93 -32.71
C LEU A 16 -42.23 31.33 -32.27
N ASN A 17 -41.40 32.00 -33.06
CA ASN A 17 -40.94 33.37 -32.78
C ASN A 17 -42.13 34.34 -32.63
N LYS A 18 -43.08 34.30 -33.57
CA LYS A 18 -44.30 35.13 -33.49
C LYS A 18 -45.17 34.82 -32.27
N LEU A 19 -45.24 33.56 -31.85
CA LEU A 19 -46.04 33.16 -30.68
C LEU A 19 -45.37 33.60 -29.38
N VAL A 20 -44.04 33.45 -29.29
CA VAL A 20 -43.25 33.92 -28.14
C VAL A 20 -43.33 35.45 -28.01
N GLU A 21 -43.19 36.20 -29.12
CA GLU A 21 -43.34 37.67 -29.14
C GLU A 21 -44.73 38.16 -28.68
N LYS A 22 -45.78 37.37 -28.93
CA LYS A 22 -47.16 37.67 -28.49
C LYS A 22 -47.46 37.22 -27.06
N GLY A 23 -46.53 36.53 -26.40
CA GLY A 23 -46.74 35.93 -25.08
C GLY A 23 -47.66 34.70 -25.07
N GLU A 24 -47.94 34.09 -26.23
CA GLU A 24 -48.78 32.90 -26.36
C GLU A 24 -47.99 31.60 -26.06
N LEU A 25 -47.40 31.54 -24.86
CA LEU A 25 -46.40 30.53 -24.45
C LEU A 25 -46.95 29.09 -24.43
N ASP A 26 -48.19 28.88 -23.98
CA ASP A 26 -48.81 27.56 -23.93
C ASP A 26 -49.07 26.98 -25.33
N TYR A 27 -49.47 27.85 -26.27
CA TYR A 27 -49.71 27.46 -27.65
C TYR A 27 -48.39 27.17 -28.38
N ALA A 28 -47.33 27.91 -28.07
CA ALA A 28 -45.98 27.60 -28.57
C ALA A 28 -45.49 26.21 -28.10
N LEU A 29 -45.70 25.85 -26.82
CA LEU A 29 -45.39 24.51 -26.31
C LEU A 29 -46.23 23.41 -26.98
N GLU A 30 -47.51 23.67 -27.25
CA GLU A 30 -48.38 22.73 -27.96
C GLU A 30 -47.89 22.46 -29.39
N VAL A 31 -47.46 23.52 -30.09
CA VAL A 31 -46.86 23.42 -31.43
C VAL A 31 -45.55 22.62 -31.39
N ILE A 32 -44.68 22.87 -30.42
CA ILE A 32 -43.43 22.11 -30.23
C ILE A 32 -43.72 20.62 -30.01
N ASN A 33 -44.64 20.30 -29.09
CA ASN A 33 -44.98 18.91 -28.76
C ASN A 33 -45.64 18.17 -29.93
N LYS A 34 -46.49 18.83 -30.72
CA LYS A 34 -47.12 18.24 -31.92
C LYS A 34 -46.13 17.99 -33.06
N CYS A 35 -45.04 18.76 -33.12
CA CYS A 35 -44.04 18.69 -34.17
C CYS A 35 -42.74 17.99 -33.75
N ASP A 36 -42.67 17.41 -32.54
CA ASP A 36 -41.46 16.85 -31.92
C ASP A 36 -40.70 15.88 -32.84
N ASN A 37 -41.42 15.01 -33.56
CA ASN A 37 -40.85 14.05 -34.50
C ASN A 37 -40.03 14.68 -35.65
N VAL A 38 -40.24 15.97 -35.95
CA VAL A 38 -39.57 16.72 -37.02
C VAL A 38 -38.47 17.62 -36.48
N ILE A 39 -38.62 18.15 -35.26
CA ILE A 39 -37.80 19.25 -34.71
C ILE A 39 -36.92 18.86 -33.51
N LYS A 40 -37.02 17.62 -33.00
CA LYS A 40 -36.39 17.16 -31.74
C LYS A 40 -34.87 17.37 -31.59
N ASN A 41 -34.14 17.53 -32.70
CA ASN A 41 -32.68 17.69 -32.71
C ASN A 41 -32.27 19.08 -33.21
N ASP A 42 -33.18 20.04 -33.26
CA ASP A 42 -32.90 21.41 -33.69
C ASP A 42 -32.54 22.27 -32.48
N ALA A 43 -31.28 22.71 -32.40
CA ALA A 43 -30.75 23.41 -31.22
C ALA A 43 -31.52 24.70 -30.89
N GLU A 44 -31.88 25.47 -31.91
CA GLU A 44 -32.63 26.72 -31.76
C GLU A 44 -34.03 26.47 -31.18
N ILE A 45 -34.76 25.47 -31.69
CA ILE A 45 -36.08 25.11 -31.17
C ILE A 45 -36.01 24.57 -29.73
N ILE A 46 -34.98 23.79 -29.39
CA ILE A 46 -34.75 23.33 -28.02
C ILE A 46 -34.49 24.53 -27.09
N SER A 47 -33.70 25.49 -27.55
CA SER A 47 -33.42 26.74 -26.81
C SER A 47 -34.70 27.52 -26.57
N MET A 48 -35.52 27.72 -27.61
CA MET A 48 -36.84 28.35 -27.50
C MET A 48 -37.74 27.64 -26.49
N LYS A 49 -37.75 26.30 -26.49
CA LYS A 49 -38.52 25.51 -25.51
C LYS A 49 -38.07 25.80 -24.08
N GLY A 50 -36.76 25.85 -23.84
CA GLY A 50 -36.18 26.19 -22.54
C GLY A 50 -36.53 27.61 -22.10
N ILE A 51 -36.43 28.58 -23.01
CA ILE A 51 -36.80 29.98 -22.78
C ILE A 51 -38.29 30.11 -22.42
N ILE A 52 -39.18 29.35 -23.07
CA ILE A 52 -40.62 29.34 -22.74
C ILE A 52 -40.85 28.85 -21.31
N TYR A 53 -40.19 27.76 -20.88
CA TYR A 53 -40.31 27.28 -19.50
C TYR A 53 -39.70 28.25 -18.48
N TYR A 54 -38.58 28.88 -18.83
CA TYR A 54 -37.97 29.94 -18.02
C TYR A 54 -38.93 31.12 -17.84
N ALA A 55 -39.58 31.58 -18.91
CA ALA A 55 -40.57 32.66 -18.87
C ALA A 55 -41.84 32.29 -18.07
N LYS A 56 -42.17 31.00 -18.00
CA LYS A 56 -43.26 30.46 -17.15
C LYS A 56 -42.85 30.25 -15.69
N ASN A 57 -41.62 30.60 -15.31
CA ASN A 57 -41.04 30.36 -13.97
C ASN A 57 -40.95 28.88 -13.58
N GLU A 58 -40.85 27.98 -14.57
CA GLU A 58 -40.59 26.54 -14.39
C GLU A 58 -39.08 26.27 -14.55
N ILE A 59 -38.30 26.80 -13.61
CA ILE A 59 -36.83 26.92 -13.71
C ILE A 59 -36.13 25.57 -13.84
N GLU A 60 -36.58 24.56 -13.09
CA GLU A 60 -35.98 23.21 -13.13
C GLU A 60 -36.17 22.56 -14.49
N LYS A 61 -37.34 22.74 -15.12
CA LYS A 61 -37.60 22.21 -16.46
C LYS A 61 -36.82 22.96 -17.53
N ALA A 62 -36.66 24.27 -17.37
CA ALA A 62 -35.84 25.07 -18.27
C ALA A 62 -34.36 24.60 -18.22
N GLU A 63 -33.82 24.40 -17.02
CA GLU A 63 -32.46 23.88 -16.82
C GLU A 63 -32.29 22.50 -17.48
N GLU A 64 -33.22 21.58 -17.26
CA GLU A 64 -33.21 20.24 -17.85
C GLU A 64 -33.20 20.30 -19.39
N ILE A 65 -33.99 21.19 -19.98
CA ILE A 65 -34.07 21.36 -21.44
C ILE A 65 -32.77 21.93 -22.00
N PHE A 66 -32.16 22.93 -21.36
CA PHE A 66 -30.88 23.46 -21.82
C PHE A 66 -29.75 22.44 -21.67
N LYS A 67 -29.69 21.70 -20.55
CA LYS A 67 -28.76 20.56 -20.37
C LYS A 67 -28.95 19.49 -21.45
N LYS A 68 -30.20 19.14 -21.81
CA LYS A 68 -30.49 18.24 -22.93
C LYS A 68 -30.08 18.82 -24.28
N GLY A 69 -30.22 20.13 -24.48
CA GLY A 69 -29.78 20.84 -25.68
C GLY A 69 -28.28 20.71 -25.92
N LEU A 70 -27.48 20.79 -24.85
CA LEU A 70 -26.02 20.60 -24.91
C LEU A 70 -25.59 19.20 -25.39
N LEU A 71 -26.43 18.17 -25.18
CA LEU A 71 -26.22 16.83 -25.73
C LEU A 71 -26.52 16.74 -27.23
N VAL A 72 -27.29 17.68 -27.77
CA VAL A 72 -27.61 17.76 -29.20
C VAL A 72 -26.57 18.60 -29.93
N ASP A 73 -26.24 19.77 -29.40
CA ASP A 73 -25.22 20.67 -29.92
C ASP A 73 -24.47 21.34 -28.76
N SER A 74 -23.28 20.82 -28.45
CA SER A 74 -22.42 21.37 -27.39
C SER A 74 -21.70 22.66 -27.79
N THR A 75 -21.92 23.17 -29.00
CA THR A 75 -21.31 24.41 -29.51
C THR A 75 -22.32 25.55 -29.64
N TYR A 76 -23.59 25.31 -29.29
CA TYR A 76 -24.63 26.33 -29.38
C TYR A 76 -24.60 27.25 -28.15
N ALA A 77 -24.12 28.48 -28.34
CA ALA A 77 -23.84 29.46 -27.27
C ALA A 77 -25.05 29.75 -26.36
N ASP A 78 -26.25 29.78 -26.92
CA ASP A 78 -27.49 30.11 -26.20
C ASP A 78 -27.80 29.15 -25.05
N PHE A 79 -27.45 27.87 -25.16
CA PHE A 79 -27.69 26.92 -24.08
C PHE A 79 -26.88 27.29 -22.83
N TYR A 80 -25.60 27.60 -23.02
CA TYR A 80 -24.71 28.05 -21.96
C TYR A 80 -25.14 29.40 -21.39
N PHE A 81 -25.52 30.35 -22.25
CA PHE A 81 -25.98 31.67 -21.80
C PHE A 81 -27.22 31.57 -20.89
N ASN A 82 -28.20 30.77 -21.30
CA ASN A 82 -29.43 30.60 -20.52
C ASN A 82 -29.21 29.79 -19.24
N LEU A 83 -28.32 28.79 -19.24
CA LEU A 83 -27.88 28.11 -18.01
C LEU A 83 -27.19 29.09 -17.05
N GLY A 84 -26.32 29.97 -17.56
CA GLY A 84 -25.70 31.04 -16.78
C GLY A 84 -26.74 31.97 -16.15
N CYS A 85 -27.80 32.32 -16.88
CA CYS A 85 -28.92 33.11 -16.34
C CYS A 85 -29.69 32.36 -15.25
N ILE A 86 -29.92 31.05 -15.41
CA ILE A 86 -30.57 30.21 -14.38
C ILE A 86 -29.74 30.16 -13.10
N TYR A 87 -28.42 29.91 -13.20
CA TYR A 87 -27.56 29.88 -12.02
C TYR A 87 -27.35 31.26 -11.39
N GLU A 88 -27.40 32.34 -12.19
CA GLU A 88 -27.45 33.71 -11.67
C GLU A 88 -28.72 33.94 -10.83
N LEU A 89 -29.88 33.48 -11.30
CA LEU A 89 -31.14 33.55 -10.53
C LEU A 89 -31.11 32.71 -9.25
N LYS A 90 -30.41 31.57 -9.26
CA LYS A 90 -30.22 30.70 -8.09
C LYS A 90 -29.17 31.21 -7.11
N GLU A 91 -28.54 32.36 -7.40
CA GLU A 91 -27.43 32.93 -6.63
C GLU A 91 -26.16 32.04 -6.58
N GLU A 92 -26.05 31.07 -7.49
CA GLU A 92 -24.86 30.22 -7.66
C GLU A 92 -23.85 30.91 -8.59
N TYR A 93 -23.30 32.04 -8.14
CA TYR A 93 -22.53 32.97 -8.97
C TYR A 93 -21.27 32.36 -9.62
N GLU A 94 -20.61 31.41 -8.97
CA GLU A 94 -19.46 30.70 -9.57
C GLU A 94 -19.87 29.86 -10.78
N LYS A 95 -20.97 29.11 -10.68
CA LYS A 95 -21.52 28.34 -11.80
C LYS A 95 -22.03 29.26 -12.91
N ALA A 96 -22.69 30.36 -12.54
CA ALA A 96 -23.15 31.35 -13.51
C ALA A 96 -21.97 31.93 -14.32
N ALA A 97 -20.86 32.27 -13.65
CA ALA A 97 -19.65 32.78 -14.30
C ALA A 97 -19.07 31.77 -15.29
N LYS A 98 -19.00 30.49 -14.91
CA LYS A 98 -18.54 29.39 -15.78
C LYS A 98 -19.39 29.25 -17.04
N PHE A 99 -20.71 29.15 -16.89
CA PHE A 99 -21.60 29.03 -18.03
C PHE A 99 -21.57 30.26 -18.96
N PHE A 100 -21.38 31.48 -18.42
CA PHE A 100 -21.18 32.66 -19.26
C PHE A 100 -19.82 32.65 -19.98
N ALA A 101 -18.75 32.15 -19.35
CA ALA A 101 -17.46 31.97 -20.00
C ALA A 101 -17.54 30.94 -21.15
N GLN A 102 -18.27 29.83 -20.94
CA GLN A 102 -18.57 28.83 -21.97
C GLN A 102 -19.37 29.43 -23.13
N ALA A 103 -20.42 30.21 -22.84
CA ALA A 103 -21.19 30.90 -23.87
C ALA A 103 -20.32 31.84 -24.72
N LEU A 104 -19.34 32.52 -24.10
CA LEU A 104 -18.46 33.46 -24.79
C LEU A 104 -17.52 32.76 -25.79
N GLU A 105 -17.12 31.51 -25.53
CA GLU A 105 -16.26 30.73 -26.44
C GLU A 105 -16.94 30.47 -27.79
N PHE A 106 -18.26 30.27 -27.78
CA PHE A 106 -19.04 29.90 -28.96
C PHE A 106 -19.81 31.07 -29.60
N ALA A 107 -19.94 32.19 -28.90
CA ALA A 107 -20.66 33.35 -29.39
C ALA A 107 -19.93 34.07 -30.53
N THR A 108 -20.68 34.58 -31.50
CA THR A 108 -20.12 35.36 -32.61
C THR A 108 -20.80 36.72 -32.75
N GLY A 109 -20.04 37.74 -33.16
CA GLY A 109 -20.60 39.06 -33.48
C GLY A 109 -21.09 39.87 -32.27
N LYS A 110 -22.34 40.34 -32.31
CA LYS A 110 -22.89 41.29 -31.31
C LYS A 110 -23.15 40.63 -29.95
N GLU A 111 -23.48 39.34 -29.93
CA GLU A 111 -23.79 38.56 -28.72
C GLU A 111 -22.60 38.46 -27.76
N THR A 112 -21.38 38.38 -28.30
CA THR A 112 -20.12 38.33 -27.53
C THR A 112 -19.99 39.52 -26.56
N ILE A 113 -20.43 40.71 -26.97
CA ILE A 113 -20.36 41.92 -26.13
C ILE A 113 -21.34 41.84 -24.96
N GLU A 114 -22.54 41.28 -25.19
CA GLU A 114 -23.58 41.15 -24.17
C GLU A 114 -23.22 40.09 -23.13
N ILE A 115 -22.76 38.93 -23.59
CA ILE A 115 -22.29 37.83 -22.73
C ILE A 115 -21.09 38.29 -21.89
N GLY A 116 -20.12 38.98 -22.50
CA GLY A 116 -18.96 39.52 -21.79
C GLY A 116 -19.31 40.53 -20.70
N LYS A 117 -20.34 41.37 -20.91
CA LYS A 117 -20.85 42.28 -19.86
C LYS A 117 -21.47 41.53 -18.70
N LYS A 118 -22.29 40.50 -18.99
CA LYS A 118 -22.91 39.64 -17.97
C LYS A 118 -21.84 38.91 -17.16
N LEU A 119 -20.87 38.29 -17.82
CA LEU A 119 -19.74 37.62 -17.17
C LEU A 119 -18.99 38.58 -16.22
N ASN A 120 -18.61 39.77 -16.69
CA ASN A 120 -17.87 40.73 -15.88
C ASN A 120 -18.66 41.21 -14.63
N ASN A 121 -19.98 41.37 -14.77
CA ASN A 121 -20.85 41.71 -13.63
C ASN A 121 -20.91 40.58 -12.59
N ILE A 122 -20.90 39.32 -13.02
CA ILE A 122 -20.89 38.15 -12.11
C ILE A 122 -19.51 37.95 -11.48
N LEU A 123 -18.42 38.15 -12.23
CA LEU A 123 -17.05 38.05 -11.72
C LEU A 123 -16.80 39.01 -10.54
N CYS A 124 -17.46 40.17 -10.54
CA CYS A 124 -17.39 41.12 -9.42
C CYS A 124 -18.12 40.64 -8.15
N LYS A 125 -18.90 39.56 -8.22
CA LYS A 125 -19.66 38.97 -7.11
C LYS A 125 -19.01 37.70 -6.53
N ILE A 126 -17.93 37.18 -7.14
CA ILE A 126 -17.20 35.99 -6.67
C ILE A 126 -15.87 36.39 -6.03
N SER A 127 -15.46 35.67 -4.98
CA SER A 127 -14.22 35.93 -4.22
C SER A 127 -12.98 35.24 -4.80
N THR A 128 -13.18 34.33 -5.74
CA THR A 128 -12.22 33.37 -6.29
C THR A 128 -12.08 33.62 -7.80
N PRO A 129 -10.87 33.77 -8.34
CA PRO A 129 -10.69 33.85 -9.79
C PRO A 129 -11.07 32.53 -10.46
N LEU A 130 -11.66 32.59 -11.66
CA LEU A 130 -11.88 31.41 -12.50
C LEU A 130 -10.50 30.88 -12.96
N ASN A 131 -10.24 29.59 -12.76
CA ASN A 131 -9.04 28.93 -13.26
C ASN A 131 -9.13 28.66 -14.77
N ASP A 132 -7.99 28.43 -15.43
CA ASP A 132 -7.96 27.89 -16.79
C ASP A 132 -8.54 26.47 -16.78
N GLU A 133 -9.77 26.32 -17.27
CA GLU A 133 -10.50 25.04 -17.20
C GLU A 133 -10.02 24.04 -18.26
N ILE A 134 -9.88 22.78 -17.84
CA ILE A 134 -9.50 21.65 -18.70
C ILE A 134 -10.57 21.42 -19.77
N LYS A 135 -10.13 21.24 -21.01
CA LYS A 135 -10.98 20.97 -22.19
C LYS A 135 -10.99 19.48 -22.52
N ILE A 136 -12.18 18.92 -22.68
CA ILE A 136 -12.41 17.49 -22.92
C ILE A 136 -13.23 17.31 -24.19
N ALA A 137 -12.70 16.60 -25.18
CA ALA A 137 -13.44 16.20 -26.37
C ALA A 137 -13.81 14.71 -26.31
N PHE A 138 -15.10 14.41 -26.41
CA PHE A 138 -15.62 13.05 -26.56
C PHE A 138 -15.88 12.75 -28.04
N PHE A 139 -15.19 11.75 -28.57
CA PHE A 139 -15.36 11.26 -29.94
C PHE A 139 -16.19 9.98 -29.93
N VAL A 140 -17.25 9.97 -30.75
CA VAL A 140 -18.16 8.82 -30.84
C VAL A 140 -18.82 8.76 -32.22
N LYS A 141 -19.16 7.56 -32.70
CA LYS A 141 -19.90 7.40 -33.96
C LYS A 141 -21.40 7.70 -33.82
N PRO A 142 -22.08 8.04 -34.93
CA PRO A 142 -23.53 8.19 -34.94
C PRO A 142 -24.26 6.97 -34.35
N GLY A 143 -25.07 7.20 -33.32
CA GLY A 143 -25.89 6.18 -32.69
C GLY A 143 -25.20 5.32 -31.61
N LEU A 144 -23.94 5.61 -31.25
CA LEU A 144 -23.19 4.89 -30.22
C LEU A 144 -22.94 5.71 -28.94
N ASP A 145 -23.63 6.83 -28.76
CA ASP A 145 -23.44 7.79 -27.66
C ASP A 145 -24.33 7.56 -26.44
N SER A 146 -25.09 6.45 -26.41
CA SER A 146 -26.04 6.16 -25.33
C SER A 146 -25.42 6.07 -23.94
N PHE A 147 -24.13 5.74 -23.81
CA PHE A 147 -23.43 5.65 -22.53
C PHE A 147 -22.71 6.94 -22.12
N LEU A 148 -22.66 7.94 -23.01
CA LEU A 148 -21.90 9.18 -22.78
C LEU A 148 -22.73 10.28 -22.16
N ASN A 149 -24.03 10.32 -22.43
CA ASN A 149 -24.87 11.48 -22.11
C ASN A 149 -24.82 11.82 -20.61
N ASP A 150 -24.95 10.83 -19.72
CA ASP A 150 -24.89 11.05 -18.27
C ASP A 150 -23.50 11.44 -17.78
N ILE A 151 -22.45 10.87 -18.38
CA ILE A 151 -21.05 11.19 -18.07
C ILE A 151 -20.77 12.65 -18.45
N ILE A 152 -21.14 13.04 -19.67
CA ILE A 152 -20.95 14.39 -20.19
C ILE A 152 -21.69 15.40 -19.31
N LEU A 153 -22.97 15.17 -19.01
CA LEU A 153 -23.73 16.06 -18.13
C LEU A 153 -23.07 16.20 -16.75
N GLY A 154 -22.53 15.12 -16.19
CA GLY A 154 -21.84 15.13 -14.90
C GLY A 154 -20.47 15.83 -14.89
N LEU A 155 -19.86 16.03 -16.06
CA LEU A 155 -18.58 16.70 -16.24
C LEU A 155 -18.72 18.16 -16.70
N MET A 156 -19.78 18.50 -17.42
CA MET A 156 -20.02 19.86 -17.93
C MET A 156 -20.18 20.93 -16.84
N GLU A 157 -20.46 20.52 -15.61
CA GLU A 157 -20.53 21.43 -14.46
C GLU A 157 -19.13 21.89 -13.98
N GLU A 158 -18.09 21.13 -14.32
CA GLU A 158 -16.72 21.32 -13.82
C GLU A 158 -15.70 21.61 -14.92
N TYR A 159 -15.93 21.08 -16.13
CA TYR A 159 -14.97 21.10 -17.24
C TYR A 159 -15.61 21.65 -18.53
N PHE A 160 -14.76 22.10 -19.47
CA PHE A 160 -15.21 22.41 -20.82
C PHE A 160 -15.33 21.12 -21.63
N VAL A 161 -16.55 20.71 -21.97
CA VAL A 161 -16.79 19.44 -22.66
C VAL A 161 -17.39 19.67 -24.04
N ARG A 162 -16.85 18.98 -25.06
CA ARG A 162 -17.45 18.88 -26.39
C ARG A 162 -17.79 17.42 -26.71
N LYS A 163 -19.04 17.19 -27.16
CA LYS A 163 -19.43 15.91 -27.75
C LYS A 163 -19.32 16.02 -29.27
N ILE A 164 -18.46 15.21 -29.87
CA ILE A 164 -18.22 15.20 -31.31
C ILE A 164 -18.71 13.87 -31.88
N ILE A 165 -19.87 13.93 -32.56
CA ILE A 165 -20.36 12.82 -33.36
C ILE A 165 -19.57 12.80 -34.67
N VAL A 166 -18.66 11.84 -34.80
CA VAL A 166 -17.70 11.78 -35.91
C VAL A 166 -18.35 11.15 -37.14
N THR A 167 -18.52 11.95 -38.18
CA THR A 167 -18.92 11.55 -39.53
C THR A 167 -17.79 11.74 -40.55
N ASP A 168 -16.80 12.57 -40.21
CA ASP A 168 -15.57 12.85 -40.95
C ASP A 168 -14.39 12.93 -39.96
N PHE A 169 -13.26 12.30 -40.28
CA PHE A 169 -12.07 12.31 -39.42
C PHE A 169 -11.49 13.71 -39.18
N LYS A 170 -11.76 14.69 -40.04
CA LYS A 170 -11.39 16.10 -39.81
C LYS A 170 -11.95 16.66 -38.49
N GLN A 171 -13.08 16.11 -38.03
CA GLN A 171 -13.67 16.47 -36.74
C GLN A 171 -12.82 15.97 -35.55
N ILE A 172 -12.06 14.88 -35.74
CA ILE A 172 -11.08 14.41 -34.75
C ILE A 172 -9.90 15.38 -34.71
N ASP A 173 -9.37 15.81 -35.85
CA ASP A 173 -8.26 16.77 -35.93
C ASP A 173 -8.63 18.07 -35.19
N GLU A 174 -9.79 18.65 -35.51
CA GLU A 174 -10.28 19.89 -34.88
C GLU A 174 -10.54 19.71 -33.38
N GLY A 175 -11.09 18.56 -32.98
CA GLY A 175 -11.34 18.24 -31.58
C GLY A 175 -10.05 18.04 -30.77
N MET A 176 -9.06 17.33 -31.33
CA MET A 176 -7.77 17.08 -30.69
C MET A 176 -6.92 18.36 -30.58
N GLN A 177 -7.00 19.26 -31.56
CA GLN A 177 -6.37 20.58 -31.46
C GLN A 177 -6.97 21.40 -30.31
N TRP A 178 -8.28 21.33 -30.13
CA TRP A 178 -9.00 22.11 -29.12
C TRP A 178 -8.88 21.56 -27.68
N ALA A 179 -8.93 20.24 -27.51
CA ALA A 179 -9.00 19.61 -26.20
C ALA A 179 -7.63 19.39 -25.55
N ASP A 180 -7.62 19.33 -24.22
CA ASP A 180 -6.50 18.83 -23.42
C ASP A 180 -6.61 17.30 -23.23
N ILE A 181 -7.85 16.82 -23.03
CA ILE A 181 -8.19 15.40 -22.91
C ILE A 181 -9.06 14.96 -24.08
N CYS A 182 -8.61 13.94 -24.79
CA CYS A 182 -9.29 13.33 -25.94
C CYS A 182 -9.85 11.97 -25.54
N TRP A 183 -11.17 11.90 -25.34
CA TRP A 183 -11.87 10.67 -24.98
C TRP A 183 -12.46 10.00 -26.22
N PHE A 184 -12.00 8.80 -26.52
CA PHE A 184 -12.58 7.94 -27.55
C PHE A 184 -13.53 6.94 -26.92
N GLU A 185 -14.82 7.12 -27.18
CA GLU A 185 -15.83 6.15 -26.77
C GLU A 185 -15.84 5.00 -27.77
N TRP A 186 -15.70 3.77 -27.25
CA TRP A 186 -15.49 2.53 -28.00
C TRP A 186 -14.08 2.38 -28.59
N CYS A 187 -13.58 1.15 -28.60
CA CYS A 187 -12.35 0.79 -29.32
C CYS A 187 -12.67 0.39 -30.78
N ASP A 188 -12.67 1.38 -31.67
CA ASP A 188 -12.94 1.23 -33.11
C ASP A 188 -12.01 2.10 -33.99
N GLU A 189 -12.35 2.35 -35.25
CA GLU A 189 -11.54 3.16 -36.16
C GLU A 189 -11.28 4.60 -35.69
N LEU A 190 -12.11 5.16 -34.80
CA LEU A 190 -11.90 6.53 -34.30
C LEU A 190 -10.65 6.61 -33.41
N VAL A 191 -10.51 5.68 -32.45
CA VAL A 191 -9.31 5.62 -31.59
C VAL A 191 -8.09 5.13 -32.37
N ILE A 192 -8.25 4.29 -33.39
CA ILE A 192 -7.14 3.91 -34.28
C ILE A 192 -6.61 5.15 -35.01
N TYR A 193 -7.51 6.00 -35.51
CA TYR A 193 -7.13 7.26 -36.13
C TYR A 193 -6.47 8.21 -35.11
N GLY A 194 -7.13 8.45 -33.98
CA GLY A 194 -6.65 9.35 -32.93
C GLY A 194 -5.31 8.95 -32.32
N SER A 195 -5.09 7.65 -32.05
CA SER A 195 -3.81 7.14 -31.52
C SER A 195 -2.64 7.27 -32.50
N ARG A 196 -2.91 7.45 -33.79
CA ARG A 196 -1.91 7.67 -34.85
C ARG A 196 -1.75 9.15 -35.23
N HIS A 197 -2.55 10.03 -34.65
CA HIS A 197 -2.52 11.45 -34.93
C HIS A 197 -1.23 12.09 -34.40
N GLU A 198 -0.72 13.14 -35.05
CA GLU A 198 0.55 13.79 -34.68
C GLU A 198 0.51 14.38 -33.25
N LEU A 199 -0.65 14.83 -32.81
CA LEU A 199 -0.89 15.36 -31.46
C LEU A 199 -1.07 14.28 -30.38
N ALA A 200 -1.09 12.99 -30.72
CA ALA A 200 -1.39 11.93 -29.75
C ALA A 200 -0.35 11.86 -28.60
N GLY A 201 0.88 12.32 -28.81
CA GLY A 201 1.91 12.43 -27.76
C GLY A 201 1.85 13.73 -26.94
N GLU A 202 1.03 14.71 -27.36
CA GLU A 202 0.89 16.03 -26.70
C GLU A 202 -0.41 16.14 -25.88
N LYS A 203 -1.38 15.27 -26.15
CA LYS A 203 -2.72 15.28 -25.56
C LYS A 203 -2.90 14.05 -24.68
N ASN A 204 -3.79 14.13 -23.69
CA ASN A 204 -4.15 12.96 -22.91
C ASN A 204 -5.26 12.16 -23.62
N LEU A 205 -4.95 10.94 -24.05
CA LEU A 205 -5.90 10.10 -24.78
C LEU A 205 -6.49 9.02 -23.88
N ILE A 206 -7.83 8.96 -23.87
CA ILE A 206 -8.61 7.94 -23.17
C ILE A 206 -9.31 7.06 -24.19
N CYS A 207 -9.27 5.75 -23.99
CA CYS A 207 -10.07 4.78 -24.76
C CYS A 207 -10.99 4.00 -23.81
N ARG A 208 -12.30 4.03 -24.03
CA ARG A 208 -13.26 3.24 -23.23
C ARG A 208 -13.72 1.99 -23.97
N ILE A 209 -13.40 0.83 -23.43
CA ILE A 209 -13.67 -0.50 -23.98
C ILE A 209 -14.85 -1.15 -23.24
N HIS A 210 -15.86 -1.57 -24.00
CA HIS A 210 -17.05 -2.22 -23.45
C HIS A 210 -16.94 -3.74 -23.46
N ARG A 211 -17.23 -4.40 -24.57
CA ARG A 211 -17.24 -5.89 -24.66
C ARG A 211 -17.12 -6.33 -26.10
N TYR A 212 -17.88 -5.68 -26.99
CA TYR A 212 -17.89 -6.04 -28.40
C TYR A 212 -16.48 -5.99 -28.99
N GLU A 213 -15.77 -4.91 -28.67
CA GLU A 213 -14.45 -4.55 -29.16
C GLU A 213 -13.39 -5.58 -28.76
N ALA A 214 -13.53 -6.19 -27.58
CA ALA A 214 -12.65 -7.24 -27.08
C ALA A 214 -12.59 -8.48 -28.00
N PHE A 215 -13.57 -8.66 -28.89
CA PHE A 215 -13.64 -9.76 -29.85
C PHE A 215 -13.46 -9.30 -31.31
N THR A 216 -13.02 -8.07 -31.54
CA THR A 216 -12.72 -7.52 -32.87
C THR A 216 -11.23 -7.44 -33.11
N ASN A 217 -10.83 -7.13 -34.36
CA ASN A 217 -9.44 -6.85 -34.71
C ASN A 217 -9.02 -5.41 -34.42
N TYR A 218 -9.91 -4.55 -33.92
CA TYR A 218 -9.59 -3.14 -33.66
C TYR A 218 -8.52 -3.01 -32.57
N ILE A 219 -8.58 -3.87 -31.54
CA ILE A 219 -7.62 -3.85 -30.43
C ILE A 219 -6.16 -4.07 -30.87
N PHE A 220 -5.92 -4.71 -32.02
CA PHE A 220 -4.57 -4.94 -32.54
C PHE A 220 -4.07 -3.81 -33.45
N GLN A 221 -4.93 -2.84 -33.78
CA GLN A 221 -4.64 -1.74 -34.70
C GLN A 221 -4.42 -0.41 -33.98
N VAL A 222 -4.75 -0.31 -32.70
CA VAL A 222 -4.53 0.89 -31.89
C VAL A 222 -3.05 0.98 -31.51
N GLU A 223 -2.45 2.16 -31.67
CA GLU A 223 -1.10 2.44 -31.13
C GLU A 223 -1.21 2.69 -29.63
N TRP A 224 -1.28 1.60 -28.85
CA TRP A 224 -1.55 1.68 -27.42
C TRP A 224 -0.55 2.54 -26.65
N GLU A 225 0.69 2.67 -27.14
CA GLU A 225 1.72 3.55 -26.55
C GLU A 225 1.25 5.01 -26.43
N ASN A 226 0.43 5.48 -27.37
CA ASN A 226 -0.14 6.83 -27.41
C ASN A 226 -1.48 6.95 -26.68
N ILE A 227 -1.94 5.89 -26.00
CA ILE A 227 -3.13 5.91 -25.16
C ILE A 227 -2.69 5.99 -23.70
N ASP A 228 -3.06 7.07 -23.02
CA ASP A 228 -2.70 7.31 -21.63
C ASP A 228 -3.51 6.45 -20.66
N LYS A 229 -4.81 6.29 -20.92
CA LYS A 229 -5.72 5.51 -20.07
C LYS A 229 -6.71 4.69 -20.88
N VAL A 230 -6.93 3.46 -20.44
CA VAL A 230 -7.93 2.55 -21.02
C VAL A 230 -8.98 2.23 -19.96
N ILE A 231 -10.22 2.60 -20.21
CA ILE A 231 -11.33 2.34 -19.28
C ILE A 231 -12.03 1.06 -19.69
N PHE A 232 -12.21 0.13 -18.76
CA PHE A 232 -13.01 -1.08 -18.95
C PHE A 232 -14.26 -1.05 -18.09
N VAL A 233 -15.38 -1.49 -18.65
CA VAL A 233 -16.66 -1.55 -17.91
C VAL A 233 -16.76 -2.76 -16.96
N ALA A 234 -15.87 -3.74 -17.09
CA ALA A 234 -15.80 -4.91 -16.20
C ALA A 234 -14.41 -5.58 -16.24
N SER A 235 -14.01 -6.21 -15.13
CA SER A 235 -12.71 -6.87 -14.95
C SER A 235 -12.46 -8.01 -15.92
N HIS A 236 -13.42 -8.91 -16.12
CA HIS A 236 -13.27 -10.01 -17.07
C HIS A 236 -13.07 -9.56 -18.52
N ILE A 237 -13.54 -8.38 -18.90
CA ILE A 237 -13.27 -7.80 -20.23
C ILE A 237 -11.81 -7.34 -20.32
N PHE A 238 -11.32 -6.69 -19.27
CA PHE A 238 -9.91 -6.33 -19.16
C PHE A 238 -9.04 -7.57 -19.30
N ASP A 239 -9.33 -8.66 -18.57
CA ASP A 239 -8.54 -9.90 -18.63
C ASP A 239 -8.47 -10.47 -20.05
N ILE A 240 -9.60 -10.48 -20.78
CA ILE A 240 -9.67 -10.96 -22.17
C ILE A 240 -8.80 -10.09 -23.10
N VAL A 241 -8.92 -8.76 -23.00
CA VAL A 241 -8.17 -7.85 -23.88
C VAL A 241 -6.69 -7.83 -23.52
N ASN A 242 -6.36 -7.75 -22.23
CA ASN A 242 -4.99 -7.72 -21.75
C ASN A 242 -4.24 -9.02 -22.11
N SER A 243 -4.91 -10.16 -22.02
CA SER A 243 -4.36 -11.45 -22.49
C SER A 243 -4.07 -11.43 -23.99
N LYS A 244 -4.98 -10.91 -24.83
CA LYS A 244 -4.77 -10.80 -26.28
C LYS A 244 -3.64 -9.83 -26.64
N LEU A 245 -3.39 -8.84 -25.80
CA LEU A 245 -2.35 -7.82 -25.98
C LEU A 245 -1.07 -8.11 -25.19
N ASN A 246 -0.91 -9.32 -24.63
CA ASN A 246 0.27 -9.74 -23.87
C ASN A 246 0.67 -8.80 -22.71
N GLY A 247 -0.30 -8.17 -22.04
CA GLY A 247 -0.01 -7.27 -20.91
C GLY A 247 0.26 -5.80 -21.27
N ASN A 248 0.26 -5.44 -22.56
CA ASN A 248 0.70 -4.11 -23.02
C ASN A 248 -0.14 -2.92 -22.51
N ILE A 249 -1.34 -3.17 -22.01
CA ILE A 249 -2.26 -2.14 -21.51
C ILE A 249 -2.47 -2.21 -20.00
N GLU A 250 -1.87 -3.18 -19.30
CA GLU A 250 -2.12 -3.46 -17.88
C GLU A 250 -1.93 -2.23 -17.00
N ASN A 251 -0.80 -1.54 -17.14
CA ASN A 251 -0.43 -0.40 -16.29
C ASN A 251 -1.23 0.88 -16.55
N LYS A 252 -2.06 0.91 -17.60
CA LYS A 252 -2.88 2.08 -17.98
C LYS A 252 -4.38 1.77 -17.99
N SER A 253 -4.76 0.56 -17.60
CA SER A 253 -6.15 0.13 -17.58
C SER A 253 -6.80 0.41 -16.24
N ILE A 254 -8.06 0.86 -16.26
CA ILE A 254 -8.88 1.09 -15.06
C ILE A 254 -10.27 0.50 -15.26
N ILE A 255 -10.84 -0.09 -14.21
CA ILE A 255 -12.21 -0.61 -14.23
C ILE A 255 -13.18 0.47 -13.74
N ILE A 256 -13.99 1.00 -14.64
CA ILE A 256 -15.08 1.94 -14.33
C ILE A 256 -16.39 1.35 -14.89
N PRO A 257 -17.16 0.65 -14.04
CA PRO A 257 -18.46 0.09 -14.41
C PRO A 257 -19.46 1.17 -14.86
N ASN A 258 -20.49 0.76 -15.60
CA ASN A 258 -21.62 1.64 -15.91
C ASN A 258 -22.40 1.93 -14.61
N GLY A 259 -22.78 3.18 -14.41
CA GLY A 259 -23.61 3.63 -13.31
C GLY A 259 -25.06 3.87 -13.74
N ILE A 260 -25.97 3.84 -12.77
CA ILE A 260 -27.39 4.17 -12.96
C ILE A 260 -27.79 5.34 -12.06
N ARG A 261 -28.58 6.26 -12.61
CA ARG A 261 -29.20 7.34 -11.85
C ARG A 261 -30.41 6.78 -11.08
N MET A 262 -30.23 6.60 -9.77
CA MET A 262 -31.20 5.90 -8.93
C MET A 262 -32.58 6.57 -8.84
N GLU A 263 -32.64 7.87 -9.13
CA GLU A 263 -33.84 8.71 -9.11
C GLU A 263 -34.76 8.45 -10.31
N ASP A 264 -34.20 8.00 -11.45
CA ASP A 264 -34.98 7.70 -12.65
C ASP A 264 -35.85 6.45 -12.49
N TYR A 265 -35.53 5.60 -11.50
CA TYR A 265 -36.18 4.32 -11.27
C TYR A 265 -36.93 4.35 -9.94
N ASN A 266 -38.24 4.54 -10.05
CA ASN A 266 -39.15 4.58 -8.91
C ASN A 266 -39.13 3.25 -8.16
N PHE A 267 -38.58 3.26 -6.95
CA PHE A 267 -38.54 2.08 -6.09
C PHE A 267 -39.95 1.70 -5.64
N ARG A 268 -40.24 0.41 -5.73
CA ARG A 268 -41.43 -0.19 -5.13
C ARG A 268 -41.02 -1.48 -4.45
N LYS A 269 -41.43 -1.65 -3.19
CA LYS A 269 -41.33 -2.95 -2.53
C LYS A 269 -42.30 -3.91 -3.21
N ARG A 270 -41.76 -5.04 -3.67
CA ARG A 270 -42.49 -6.09 -4.38
C ARG A 270 -42.49 -7.38 -3.58
N GLU A 271 -43.45 -8.21 -3.90
CA GLU A 271 -43.55 -9.59 -3.43
C GLU A 271 -43.48 -10.50 -4.66
N LYS A 272 -43.53 -11.82 -4.44
CA LYS A 272 -43.58 -12.77 -5.54
C LYS A 272 -44.79 -12.52 -6.44
N GLY A 273 -44.55 -12.62 -7.74
CA GLY A 273 -45.60 -12.58 -8.74
C GLY A 273 -45.34 -13.56 -9.88
N PHE A 274 -45.84 -13.21 -11.05
CA PHE A 274 -45.92 -14.12 -12.21
C PHE A 274 -45.38 -13.48 -13.50
N ASN A 275 -45.00 -12.20 -13.47
CA ASN A 275 -44.56 -11.46 -14.63
C ASN A 275 -43.03 -11.49 -14.71
N VAL A 276 -42.51 -12.27 -15.65
CA VAL A 276 -41.08 -12.39 -15.94
C VAL A 276 -40.72 -11.43 -17.07
N ALA A 277 -39.74 -10.58 -16.86
CA ALA A 277 -39.22 -9.65 -17.84
C ALA A 277 -37.90 -10.14 -18.45
N TYR A 278 -37.71 -9.82 -19.72
CA TYR A 278 -36.43 -9.91 -20.41
C TYR A 278 -36.24 -8.63 -21.22
N VAL A 279 -35.02 -8.08 -21.18
CA VAL A 279 -34.67 -6.82 -21.85
C VAL A 279 -33.39 -6.99 -22.65
N GLY A 280 -33.44 -6.59 -23.92
CA GLY A 280 -32.28 -6.54 -24.81
C GLY A 280 -32.52 -7.25 -26.14
N TYR A 281 -31.55 -7.14 -27.05
CA TYR A 281 -31.62 -7.81 -28.35
C TYR A 281 -31.76 -9.33 -28.22
N LEU A 282 -32.47 -9.94 -29.16
CA LEU A 282 -32.65 -11.38 -29.25
C LEU A 282 -31.68 -11.91 -30.29
N ASN A 283 -30.56 -12.44 -29.82
CA ASN A 283 -29.51 -13.06 -30.63
C ASN A 283 -28.87 -14.21 -29.85
N TYR A 284 -28.01 -15.00 -30.51
CA TYR A 284 -27.36 -16.16 -29.89
C TYR A 284 -26.61 -15.84 -28.58
N ARG A 285 -25.99 -14.66 -28.44
CA ARG A 285 -25.21 -14.26 -27.26
C ARG A 285 -26.08 -14.01 -26.04
N LYS A 286 -27.32 -13.56 -26.27
CA LYS A 286 -28.31 -13.39 -25.21
C LYS A 286 -29.11 -14.67 -24.94
N SER A 287 -28.89 -15.71 -25.76
CA SER A 287 -29.43 -17.07 -25.62
C SER A 287 -30.92 -17.11 -25.25
N PRO A 288 -31.79 -16.46 -26.04
CA PRO A 288 -33.21 -16.37 -25.75
C PRO A 288 -33.91 -17.74 -25.71
N ASN A 289 -33.33 -18.79 -26.29
CA ASN A 289 -33.88 -20.14 -26.23
C ASN A 289 -33.91 -20.73 -24.80
N LEU A 290 -32.98 -20.34 -23.92
CA LEU A 290 -33.02 -20.73 -22.51
C LEU A 290 -34.22 -20.09 -21.78
N LEU A 291 -34.60 -18.88 -22.20
CA LEU A 291 -35.76 -18.16 -21.66
C LEU A 291 -37.06 -18.92 -21.93
N LEU A 292 -37.20 -19.53 -23.12
CA LEU A 292 -38.35 -20.38 -23.47
C LEU A 292 -38.44 -21.63 -22.59
N GLN A 293 -37.30 -22.24 -22.26
CA GLN A 293 -37.28 -23.41 -21.37
C GLN A 293 -37.70 -23.03 -19.94
N ILE A 294 -37.19 -21.91 -19.43
CA ILE A 294 -37.55 -21.36 -18.11
C ILE A 294 -39.06 -21.12 -18.05
N ILE A 295 -39.62 -20.34 -18.98
CA ILE A 295 -41.06 -20.02 -18.93
C ILE A 295 -41.92 -21.27 -19.16
N SER A 296 -41.51 -22.21 -20.02
CA SER A 296 -42.21 -23.48 -20.21
C SER A 296 -42.29 -24.28 -18.90
N LYS A 297 -41.18 -24.37 -18.16
CA LYS A 297 -41.14 -25.11 -16.89
C LYS A 297 -41.90 -24.39 -15.77
N LEU A 298 -41.78 -23.07 -15.64
CA LEU A 298 -42.58 -22.28 -14.70
C LEU A 298 -44.09 -22.47 -14.91
N ARG A 299 -44.54 -22.46 -16.17
CA ARG A 299 -45.97 -22.59 -16.49
C ARG A 299 -46.55 -23.98 -16.24
N ARG A 300 -45.72 -25.02 -16.26
CA ARG A 300 -46.13 -26.37 -15.83
C ARG A 300 -46.38 -26.43 -14.32
N ILE A 301 -45.70 -25.56 -13.55
CA ILE A 301 -45.83 -25.47 -12.10
C ILE A 301 -47.02 -24.56 -11.75
N ASP A 302 -47.09 -23.36 -12.33
CA ASP A 302 -48.22 -22.44 -12.18
C ASP A 302 -48.54 -21.76 -13.52
N LYS A 303 -49.78 -21.96 -14.01
CA LYS A 303 -50.22 -21.46 -15.32
C LYS A 303 -50.23 -19.93 -15.44
N ARG A 304 -50.16 -19.20 -14.32
CA ARG A 304 -50.21 -17.73 -14.27
C ARG A 304 -48.93 -17.07 -14.79
N TYR A 305 -47.79 -17.76 -14.81
CA TYR A 305 -46.54 -17.18 -15.29
C TYR A 305 -46.64 -16.68 -16.74
N ARG A 306 -46.16 -15.45 -16.96
CA ARG A 306 -46.10 -14.77 -18.27
C ARG A 306 -44.70 -14.20 -18.48
N LEU A 307 -44.25 -14.20 -19.73
CA LEU A 307 -42.98 -13.61 -20.13
C LEU A 307 -43.24 -12.37 -20.97
N PHE A 308 -42.52 -11.29 -20.68
CA PHE A 308 -42.57 -10.03 -21.40
C PHE A 308 -41.18 -9.69 -21.93
N ILE A 309 -41.09 -9.39 -23.21
CA ILE A 309 -39.84 -9.19 -23.94
C ILE A 309 -39.80 -7.76 -24.47
N ALA A 310 -38.88 -6.95 -23.92
CA ALA A 310 -38.51 -5.65 -24.45
C ALA A 310 -37.23 -5.80 -25.28
N GLY A 311 -37.37 -5.90 -26.61
CA GLY A 311 -36.24 -6.07 -27.51
C GLY A 311 -36.63 -6.53 -28.90
N GLU A 312 -35.63 -6.63 -29.76
CA GLU A 312 -35.79 -7.00 -31.18
C GLU A 312 -34.81 -8.09 -31.58
N PHE A 313 -35.21 -8.92 -32.55
CA PHE A 313 -34.32 -9.90 -33.17
C PHE A 313 -33.32 -9.20 -34.09
N GLN A 314 -32.05 -9.62 -34.03
CA GLN A 314 -30.99 -9.09 -34.90
C GLN A 314 -30.69 -9.99 -36.10
N ASP A 315 -31.20 -11.22 -36.09
CA ASP A 315 -31.05 -12.18 -37.18
C ASP A 315 -32.35 -12.98 -37.39
N GLU A 316 -32.67 -13.25 -38.66
CA GLU A 316 -33.91 -13.92 -39.05
C GLU A 316 -33.94 -15.39 -38.62
N GLU A 317 -32.79 -16.05 -38.57
CA GLU A 317 -32.68 -17.48 -38.22
C GLU A 317 -33.09 -17.72 -36.75
N ASN A 318 -32.53 -16.94 -35.81
CA ASN A 318 -32.94 -16.99 -34.40
C ASN A 318 -34.42 -16.62 -34.24
N MET A 319 -34.93 -15.64 -35.00
CA MET A 319 -36.35 -15.30 -34.97
C MET A 319 -37.22 -16.49 -35.39
N MET A 320 -36.90 -17.13 -36.51
CA MET A 320 -37.65 -18.29 -37.02
C MET A 320 -37.64 -19.44 -36.02
N TYR A 321 -36.46 -19.79 -35.49
CA TYR A 321 -36.33 -20.86 -34.51
C TYR A 321 -37.07 -20.55 -33.20
N PHE A 322 -36.92 -19.33 -32.67
CA PHE A 322 -37.60 -18.91 -31.45
C PHE A 322 -39.12 -18.99 -31.60
N LYS A 323 -39.67 -18.50 -32.71
CA LYS A 323 -41.12 -18.57 -33.00
C LYS A 323 -41.60 -20.02 -33.18
N TYR A 324 -40.82 -20.86 -33.86
CA TYR A 324 -41.14 -22.28 -34.00
C TYR A 324 -41.21 -22.96 -32.62
N MET A 325 -40.20 -22.76 -31.77
CA MET A 325 -40.17 -23.33 -30.42
C MET A 325 -41.28 -22.79 -29.52
N LEU A 326 -41.63 -21.50 -29.66
CA LEU A 326 -42.74 -20.89 -28.94
C LEU A 326 -44.07 -21.61 -29.21
N LYS A 327 -44.31 -21.97 -30.49
CA LYS A 327 -45.48 -22.74 -30.93
C LYS A 327 -45.42 -24.19 -30.42
N GLU A 328 -44.30 -24.88 -30.63
CA GLU A 328 -44.15 -26.28 -30.20
C GLU A 328 -44.30 -26.47 -28.69
N MET A 329 -43.91 -25.44 -27.91
CA MET A 329 -44.06 -25.45 -26.45
C MET A 329 -45.44 -24.96 -25.96
N GLY A 330 -46.34 -24.51 -26.85
CA GLY A 330 -47.65 -23.98 -26.50
C GLY A 330 -47.60 -22.69 -25.67
N LEU A 331 -46.66 -21.80 -25.99
CA LEU A 331 -46.38 -20.58 -25.23
C LEU A 331 -46.85 -19.28 -25.91
N GLU A 332 -47.42 -19.35 -27.11
CA GLU A 332 -47.77 -18.19 -27.96
C GLU A 332 -48.66 -17.15 -27.26
N GLU A 333 -49.62 -17.59 -26.43
CA GLU A 333 -50.52 -16.67 -25.70
C GLU A 333 -49.92 -16.11 -24.39
N HIS A 334 -48.71 -16.53 -24.03
CA HIS A 334 -48.11 -16.27 -22.71
C HIS A 334 -46.75 -15.57 -22.77
N VAL A 335 -46.22 -15.41 -23.98
CA VAL A 335 -45.04 -14.59 -24.25
C VAL A 335 -45.49 -13.34 -25.01
N VAL A 336 -45.23 -12.17 -24.43
CA VAL A 336 -45.59 -10.87 -24.98
C VAL A 336 -44.34 -10.21 -25.54
N PHE A 337 -44.38 -9.82 -26.81
CA PHE A 337 -43.31 -9.06 -27.46
C PHE A 337 -43.73 -7.60 -27.53
N ASP A 338 -43.12 -6.77 -26.68
CA ASP A 338 -43.43 -5.34 -26.61
C ASP A 338 -42.51 -4.49 -27.51
N GLY A 339 -41.48 -5.10 -28.11
CA GLY A 339 -40.49 -4.41 -28.93
C GLY A 339 -39.57 -3.50 -28.13
N TRP A 340 -38.83 -2.63 -28.82
CA TRP A 340 -37.91 -1.70 -28.15
C TRP A 340 -38.66 -0.66 -27.30
N GLN A 341 -38.29 -0.54 -26.03
CA GLN A 341 -38.92 0.39 -25.09
C GLN A 341 -38.11 1.68 -24.99
N LYS A 342 -38.81 2.83 -25.11
CA LYS A 342 -38.22 4.16 -24.89
C LYS A 342 -38.17 4.55 -23.42
N ASP A 343 -39.15 4.10 -22.64
CA ASP A 343 -39.25 4.33 -21.20
C ASP A 343 -39.25 2.98 -20.49
N ILE A 344 -38.04 2.51 -20.18
CA ILE A 344 -37.85 1.22 -19.53
C ILE A 344 -38.35 1.24 -18.08
N ASN A 345 -38.27 2.38 -17.40
CA ASN A 345 -38.75 2.54 -16.03
C ASN A 345 -40.27 2.32 -15.95
N ALA A 346 -41.03 2.91 -16.87
CA ALA A 346 -42.48 2.68 -16.96
C ALA A 346 -42.80 1.23 -17.35
N TRP A 347 -42.07 0.66 -18.31
CA TRP A 347 -42.32 -0.72 -18.77
C TRP A 347 -42.05 -1.78 -17.69
N LEU A 348 -41.11 -1.52 -16.78
CA LEU A 348 -40.77 -2.42 -15.67
C LEU A 348 -41.78 -2.35 -14.50
N GLU A 349 -42.77 -1.44 -14.50
CA GLU A 349 -43.62 -1.15 -13.33
C GLU A 349 -44.43 -2.36 -12.82
N ASP A 350 -44.90 -3.21 -13.72
CA ASP A 350 -45.73 -4.38 -13.45
C ASP A 350 -44.96 -5.70 -13.52
N LYS A 351 -43.62 -5.66 -13.55
CA LYS A 351 -42.75 -6.84 -13.65
C LYS A 351 -42.27 -7.29 -12.27
N ASP A 352 -42.14 -8.60 -12.10
CA ASP A 352 -41.78 -9.24 -10.81
C ASP A 352 -40.37 -9.82 -10.83
N TYR A 353 -39.90 -10.30 -11.98
CA TYR A 353 -38.55 -10.85 -12.14
C TYR A 353 -37.91 -10.29 -13.41
N ILE A 354 -36.59 -10.12 -13.40
CA ILE A 354 -35.83 -9.95 -14.65
C ILE A 354 -34.91 -11.15 -14.84
N VAL A 355 -35.03 -11.81 -15.99
CA VAL A 355 -34.21 -12.99 -16.32
C VAL A 355 -33.19 -12.60 -17.39
N SER A 356 -31.91 -12.82 -17.07
CA SER A 356 -30.83 -12.77 -18.05
C SER A 356 -30.41 -14.19 -18.41
N CYS A 357 -30.39 -14.49 -19.70
CA CYS A 357 -29.94 -15.77 -20.27
C CYS A 357 -28.59 -15.64 -20.98
N SER A 358 -27.94 -14.47 -20.91
CA SER A 358 -26.77 -14.17 -21.71
C SER A 358 -25.62 -15.14 -21.43
N VAL A 359 -24.86 -15.48 -22.48
CA VAL A 359 -23.61 -16.25 -22.37
C VAL A 359 -22.38 -15.35 -22.31
N ALA A 360 -22.51 -14.09 -22.75
CA ALA A 360 -21.46 -13.08 -22.68
C ALA A 360 -22.05 -11.68 -22.50
N GLU A 361 -21.57 -10.95 -21.49
CA GLU A 361 -21.91 -9.56 -21.19
C GLU A 361 -20.67 -8.75 -20.87
N GLY A 362 -20.74 -7.43 -21.05
CA GLY A 362 -19.78 -6.49 -20.47
C GLY A 362 -20.25 -6.10 -19.08
N HIS A 363 -21.18 -5.15 -19.03
CA HIS A 363 -21.84 -4.73 -17.80
C HIS A 363 -23.34 -4.44 -18.10
N PRO A 364 -24.25 -5.41 -17.85
CA PRO A 364 -25.61 -5.37 -18.41
C PRO A 364 -26.52 -4.39 -17.66
N VAL A 365 -26.73 -3.20 -18.24
CA VAL A 365 -27.51 -2.10 -17.65
C VAL A 365 -28.95 -2.49 -17.31
N ALA A 366 -29.63 -3.22 -18.19
CA ALA A 366 -31.04 -3.59 -17.95
C ALA A 366 -31.28 -4.39 -16.66
N ILE A 367 -30.31 -5.20 -16.23
CA ILE A 367 -30.40 -5.93 -14.95
C ILE A 367 -30.36 -4.93 -13.79
N MET A 368 -29.43 -3.97 -13.85
CA MET A 368 -29.28 -2.94 -12.84
C MET A 368 -30.53 -2.04 -12.76
N GLU A 369 -31.13 -1.67 -13.89
CA GLU A 369 -32.37 -0.87 -13.96
C GLU A 369 -33.51 -1.55 -13.21
N ALA A 370 -33.69 -2.85 -13.46
CA ALA A 370 -34.70 -3.65 -12.77
C ALA A 370 -34.40 -3.78 -11.26
N MET A 371 -33.14 -4.04 -10.89
CA MET A 371 -32.72 -4.10 -9.49
C MET A 371 -32.94 -2.76 -8.76
N ALA A 372 -32.64 -1.63 -9.40
CA ALA A 372 -32.89 -0.29 -8.85
C ALA A 372 -34.39 -0.07 -8.56
N LYS A 373 -35.27 -0.63 -9.39
CA LYS A 373 -36.73 -0.61 -9.20
C LYS A 373 -37.24 -1.60 -8.15
N GLY A 374 -36.36 -2.43 -7.59
CA GLY A 374 -36.69 -3.46 -6.59
C GLY A 374 -37.17 -4.78 -7.19
N ILE A 375 -36.88 -5.06 -8.47
CA ILE A 375 -37.25 -6.30 -9.16
C ILE A 375 -36.16 -7.35 -8.93
N LYS A 376 -36.56 -8.60 -8.64
CA LYS A 376 -35.63 -9.70 -8.42
C LYS A 376 -34.88 -10.09 -9.70
N PRO A 377 -33.54 -10.02 -9.72
CA PRO A 377 -32.76 -10.49 -10.85
C PRO A 377 -32.50 -12.00 -10.78
N VAL A 378 -32.52 -12.66 -11.94
CA VAL A 378 -32.19 -14.08 -12.12
C VAL A 378 -31.20 -14.20 -13.27
N ILE A 379 -29.91 -14.26 -12.91
CA ILE A 379 -28.81 -13.94 -13.83
C ILE A 379 -28.07 -15.21 -14.24
N HIS A 380 -27.99 -15.49 -15.54
CA HIS A 380 -27.20 -16.63 -16.01
C HIS A 380 -25.71 -16.42 -15.72
N ASN A 381 -25.01 -17.51 -15.38
CA ASN A 381 -23.58 -17.54 -15.09
C ASN A 381 -22.72 -17.36 -16.35
N PHE A 382 -22.83 -16.20 -17.00
CA PHE A 382 -21.92 -15.81 -18.08
C PHE A 382 -20.51 -15.54 -17.56
N VAL A 383 -19.52 -15.53 -18.47
CA VAL A 383 -18.12 -15.22 -18.13
C VAL A 383 -18.04 -13.83 -17.48
N GLY A 384 -17.68 -13.79 -16.20
CA GLY A 384 -17.61 -12.56 -15.38
C GLY A 384 -18.84 -12.28 -14.50
N ALA A 385 -19.91 -13.07 -14.57
CA ALA A 385 -21.15 -12.80 -13.81
C ALA A 385 -20.93 -12.73 -12.29
N ARG A 386 -20.10 -13.62 -11.74
CA ARG A 386 -19.76 -13.70 -10.30
C ARG A 386 -18.85 -12.58 -9.81
N GLU A 387 -18.23 -11.84 -10.73
CA GLU A 387 -17.45 -10.65 -10.39
C GLU A 387 -18.35 -9.41 -10.27
N ILE A 388 -19.48 -9.42 -10.97
CA ILE A 388 -20.43 -8.29 -11.02
C ILE A 388 -21.56 -8.47 -10.00
N TYR A 389 -22.06 -9.69 -9.80
CA TYR A 389 -23.27 -9.94 -9.01
C TYR A 389 -23.04 -10.96 -7.88
N PRO A 390 -23.78 -10.82 -6.76
CA PRO A 390 -23.74 -11.79 -5.67
C PRO A 390 -24.08 -13.21 -6.16
N PRO A 391 -23.38 -14.26 -5.68
CA PRO A 391 -23.59 -15.63 -6.13
C PRO A 391 -25.04 -16.13 -6.00
N GLU A 392 -25.80 -15.65 -5.02
CA GLU A 392 -27.19 -16.02 -4.80
C GLU A 392 -28.17 -15.51 -5.87
N LEU A 393 -27.73 -14.60 -6.75
CA LEU A 393 -28.51 -14.08 -7.87
C LEU A 393 -28.15 -14.77 -9.20
N ILE A 394 -27.24 -15.75 -9.17
CA ILE A 394 -26.64 -16.37 -10.35
C ILE A 394 -27.04 -17.83 -10.49
N TRP A 395 -27.49 -18.23 -11.69
CA TRP A 395 -27.84 -19.61 -12.05
C TRP A 395 -26.97 -20.15 -13.19
N THR A 396 -26.69 -21.45 -13.16
CA THR A 396 -25.95 -22.18 -14.20
C THR A 396 -26.86 -23.13 -14.97
N THR A 397 -27.87 -23.69 -14.31
CA THR A 397 -28.83 -24.61 -14.95
C THR A 397 -30.24 -24.01 -14.97
N VAL A 398 -31.06 -24.40 -15.96
CA VAL A 398 -32.47 -23.97 -16.02
C VAL A 398 -33.20 -24.29 -14.72
N ASP A 399 -32.87 -25.42 -14.09
CA ASP A 399 -33.50 -25.86 -12.84
C ASP A 399 -33.20 -24.91 -11.68
N GLU A 400 -31.94 -24.45 -11.55
CA GLU A 400 -31.56 -23.41 -10.60
C GLU A 400 -32.34 -22.10 -10.86
N ALA A 401 -32.50 -21.69 -12.13
CA ALA A 401 -33.29 -20.49 -12.46
C ALA A 401 -34.75 -20.62 -12.00
N ILE A 402 -35.34 -21.82 -12.16
CA ILE A 402 -36.70 -22.12 -11.66
C ILE A 402 -36.74 -22.05 -10.13
N GLU A 403 -35.78 -22.69 -9.44
CA GLU A 403 -35.69 -22.68 -7.98
C GLU A 403 -35.56 -21.26 -7.44
N MET A 404 -34.76 -20.41 -8.08
CA MET A 404 -34.61 -19.00 -7.71
C MET A 404 -35.92 -18.21 -7.86
N ILE A 405 -36.66 -18.43 -8.95
CA ILE A 405 -37.95 -17.75 -9.17
C ILE A 405 -39.01 -18.22 -8.15
N LEU A 406 -39.01 -19.51 -7.82
CA LEU A 406 -39.96 -20.11 -6.87
C LEU A 406 -39.58 -19.90 -5.40
N SER A 407 -38.32 -19.61 -5.09
CA SER A 407 -37.79 -19.42 -3.73
C SER A 407 -38.49 -18.30 -2.97
N GLU A 408 -38.80 -18.52 -1.68
CA GLU A 408 -39.37 -17.51 -0.74
C GLU A 408 -38.47 -16.29 -0.51
N ASP A 409 -37.21 -16.35 -0.92
CA ASP A 409 -36.28 -15.23 -0.83
C ASP A 409 -36.58 -14.17 -1.91
N TYR A 410 -37.32 -13.12 -1.56
CA TYR A 410 -37.58 -11.97 -2.42
C TYR A 410 -37.40 -10.67 -1.61
N ASP A 411 -36.35 -9.90 -1.91
CA ASP A 411 -36.02 -8.68 -1.18
C ASP A 411 -35.70 -7.51 -2.13
N SER A 412 -36.74 -6.76 -2.50
CA SER A 412 -36.62 -5.55 -3.32
C SER A 412 -35.60 -4.55 -2.77
N ALA A 413 -35.54 -4.37 -1.44
CA ALA A 413 -34.67 -3.38 -0.82
C ALA A 413 -33.21 -3.79 -0.96
N LYS A 414 -32.90 -5.08 -0.77
CA LYS A 414 -31.56 -5.65 -1.00
C LYS A 414 -31.10 -5.44 -2.44
N TYR A 415 -31.97 -5.66 -3.44
CA TYR A 415 -31.59 -5.49 -4.85
C TYR A 415 -31.27 -4.03 -5.19
N ARG A 416 -32.11 -3.09 -4.72
CA ARG A 416 -31.85 -1.65 -4.92
C ARG A 416 -30.59 -1.20 -4.20
N ALA A 417 -30.43 -1.57 -2.94
CA ALA A 417 -29.27 -1.19 -2.12
C ALA A 417 -27.95 -1.70 -2.73
N PHE A 418 -27.97 -2.87 -3.36
CA PHE A 418 -26.81 -3.40 -4.08
C PHE A 418 -26.38 -2.48 -5.24
N ILE A 419 -27.33 -2.00 -6.05
CA ILE A 419 -27.02 -1.06 -7.15
C ILE A 419 -26.57 0.29 -6.60
N GLU A 420 -27.27 0.82 -5.60
CA GLU A 420 -26.93 2.11 -4.98
C GLU A 420 -25.51 2.13 -4.39
N SER A 421 -25.09 1.02 -3.79
CA SER A 421 -23.78 0.90 -3.12
C SER A 421 -22.62 0.62 -4.07
N ASN A 422 -22.87 0.07 -5.27
CA ASN A 422 -21.81 -0.42 -6.16
C ASN A 422 -21.79 0.21 -7.56
N TYR A 423 -22.94 0.62 -8.07
CA TYR A 423 -23.17 0.99 -9.47
C TYR A 423 -24.08 2.22 -9.63
N SER A 424 -24.00 3.18 -8.70
CA SER A 424 -24.69 4.46 -8.87
C SER A 424 -23.95 5.36 -9.87
N LEU A 425 -24.69 6.23 -10.56
CA LEU A 425 -24.12 7.19 -11.50
C LEU A 425 -23.13 8.15 -10.81
N GLU A 426 -23.39 8.53 -9.56
CA GLU A 426 -22.49 9.36 -8.76
C GLU A 426 -21.13 8.68 -8.56
N GLN A 427 -21.12 7.39 -8.21
CA GLN A 427 -19.87 6.63 -8.06
C GLN A 427 -19.10 6.50 -9.38
N GLN A 428 -19.81 6.28 -10.49
CA GLN A 428 -19.20 6.27 -11.82
C GLN A 428 -18.56 7.63 -12.13
N ASN A 429 -19.31 8.72 -11.96
CA ASN A 429 -18.84 10.07 -12.24
C ASN A 429 -17.66 10.45 -11.34
N ASN A 430 -17.67 10.09 -10.05
CA ASN A 430 -16.55 10.34 -9.14
C ASN A 430 -15.27 9.60 -9.58
N LYS A 431 -15.38 8.35 -10.03
CA LYS A 431 -14.23 7.62 -10.59
C LYS A 431 -13.69 8.28 -11.87
N ILE A 432 -14.59 8.77 -12.72
CA ILE A 432 -14.24 9.48 -13.95
C ILE A 432 -13.59 10.84 -13.63
N ARG A 433 -14.11 11.59 -12.65
CA ARG A 433 -13.51 12.85 -12.18
C ARG A 433 -12.11 12.64 -11.65
N ASN A 434 -11.90 11.66 -10.78
CA ASN A 434 -10.56 11.32 -10.27
C ASN A 434 -9.59 10.98 -11.42
N LEU A 435 -10.07 10.26 -12.45
CA LEU A 435 -9.27 9.95 -13.63
C LEU A 435 -8.93 11.20 -14.45
N ILE A 436 -9.91 12.10 -14.64
CA ILE A 436 -9.72 13.37 -15.34
C ILE A 436 -8.75 14.25 -14.56
N GLU A 437 -8.87 14.35 -13.24
CA GLU A 437 -7.94 15.07 -12.36
C GLU A 437 -6.53 14.47 -12.42
N GLU A 438 -6.39 13.15 -12.48
CA GLU A 438 -5.09 12.49 -12.68
C GLU A 438 -4.44 12.90 -14.01
N LEU A 439 -5.24 12.95 -15.08
CA LEU A 439 -4.79 13.35 -16.42
C LEU A 439 -4.63 14.87 -16.58
N ALA A 440 -5.38 15.65 -15.81
CA ALA A 440 -5.33 17.09 -15.80
C ALA A 440 -4.16 17.61 -14.96
N ALA A 441 -3.80 16.92 -13.87
CA ALA A 441 -2.52 17.09 -13.21
C ALA A 441 -1.41 16.95 -14.25
N LYS A 442 -1.55 16.03 -15.22
CA LYS A 442 -0.66 15.89 -16.39
C LYS A 442 -0.49 17.18 -17.24
N HIS A 443 -1.48 18.08 -17.27
CA HIS A 443 -1.46 19.37 -18.00
C HIS A 443 -1.18 20.59 -17.12
N GLU A 444 -1.71 20.68 -15.89
CA GLU A 444 -1.38 21.78 -14.95
C GLU A 444 0.08 21.69 -14.46
N ASP A 445 0.63 20.49 -14.46
CA ASP A 445 1.98 20.23 -14.01
C ASP A 445 2.99 19.99 -15.12
N LEU A 446 2.74 20.52 -16.33
CA LEU A 446 3.89 20.88 -17.17
C LEU A 446 4.70 22.04 -16.56
N SER A 447 4.23 22.63 -15.45
CA SER A 447 5.03 23.55 -14.66
C SER A 447 5.45 23.07 -13.27
N ILE A 448 4.64 22.39 -12.41
CA ILE A 448 5.06 22.23 -10.99
C ILE A 448 4.79 20.87 -10.21
N ASN A 449 3.76 20.01 -10.40
CA ASN A 449 3.46 18.88 -9.46
C ASN A 449 3.29 17.38 -9.93
N ILE A 450 3.35 16.95 -11.21
CA ILE A 450 3.16 15.51 -11.62
C ILE A 450 4.27 14.60 -11.09
N ALA A 451 5.42 15.15 -10.72
CA ALA A 451 6.54 14.33 -10.28
C ALA A 451 6.28 13.59 -8.95
N PHE A 452 5.17 13.83 -8.24
CA PHE A 452 4.96 13.27 -6.90
C PHE A 452 4.05 12.04 -6.82
N ASN A 453 2.82 12.06 -7.34
CA ASN A 453 1.85 11.02 -6.96
C ASN A 453 1.95 9.71 -7.78
N ASN A 454 2.49 9.73 -9.00
CA ASN A 454 2.72 8.52 -9.82
C ASN A 454 4.13 7.93 -9.66
N VAL A 455 5.07 8.70 -9.12
CA VAL A 455 6.46 8.26 -8.93
C VAL A 455 6.56 7.26 -7.79
N TRP A 456 5.88 7.48 -6.67
CA TRP A 456 5.96 6.59 -5.51
C TRP A 456 5.32 5.22 -5.77
N ASP A 457 4.12 5.15 -6.35
CA ASP A 457 3.52 3.85 -6.69
C ASP A 457 4.33 3.11 -7.76
N SER A 458 4.93 3.81 -8.73
CA SER A 458 5.85 3.17 -9.69
C SER A 458 7.13 2.65 -9.01
N ILE A 459 7.69 3.39 -8.05
CA ILE A 459 8.85 2.95 -7.28
C ILE A 459 8.47 1.70 -6.48
N TRP A 460 7.42 1.76 -5.67
CA TRP A 460 7.00 0.64 -4.82
C TRP A 460 6.55 -0.59 -5.62
N ASN A 461 6.00 -0.41 -6.82
CA ASN A 461 5.72 -1.52 -7.76
C ASN A 461 6.99 -2.28 -8.18
N ASN A 462 8.14 -1.61 -8.33
CA ASN A 462 9.40 -2.31 -8.59
C ASN A 462 9.86 -3.10 -7.35
N TYR A 463 9.67 -2.55 -6.16
CA TYR A 463 9.98 -3.22 -4.90
C TYR A 463 9.07 -4.42 -4.61
N SER A 464 7.85 -4.45 -5.13
CA SER A 464 6.92 -5.60 -5.01
C SER A 464 7.48 -6.91 -5.57
N ARG A 465 8.46 -6.83 -6.48
CA ARG A 465 9.11 -7.96 -7.13
C ARG A 465 10.32 -8.49 -6.33
N ILE A 466 10.76 -7.74 -5.32
CA ILE A 466 11.87 -8.12 -4.45
C ILE A 466 11.31 -9.01 -3.32
N ASN A 467 12.09 -9.99 -2.88
CA ASN A 467 11.69 -10.81 -1.75
C ASN A 467 11.52 -9.93 -0.50
N ILE A 468 10.39 -10.04 0.17
CA ILE A 468 10.04 -9.27 1.37
C ILE A 468 11.12 -9.36 2.46
N SER A 469 11.74 -10.53 2.61
CA SER A 469 12.85 -10.73 3.55
C SER A 469 14.02 -9.80 3.24
N ASP A 470 14.30 -9.55 1.97
CA ASP A 470 15.45 -8.77 1.52
C ASP A 470 15.20 -7.27 1.71
N ILE A 471 13.97 -6.80 1.52
CA ILE A 471 13.56 -5.41 1.79
C ILE A 471 13.81 -5.05 3.26
N LEU A 472 13.48 -5.96 4.18
CA LEU A 472 13.71 -5.74 5.62
C LEU A 472 15.17 -5.93 6.01
N ASN A 473 15.86 -6.88 5.40
CA ASN A 473 17.18 -7.31 5.83
C ASN A 473 18.32 -6.72 5.00
N GLU A 474 18.10 -5.59 4.32
CA GLU A 474 19.18 -4.84 3.71
C GLU A 474 20.11 -4.25 4.80
N PRO A 475 21.43 -4.55 4.80
CA PRO A 475 22.36 -4.13 5.84
C PRO A 475 22.36 -2.63 6.19
N SER A 476 22.32 -1.78 5.16
CA SER A 476 22.29 -0.32 5.26
C SER A 476 21.00 0.18 5.94
N GLY A 477 19.85 -0.40 5.56
CA GLY A 477 18.54 -0.13 6.16
C GLY A 477 18.46 -0.62 7.60
N MET A 478 18.90 -1.86 7.88
CA MET A 478 18.92 -2.43 9.23
C MET A 478 19.67 -1.53 10.22
N THR A 479 20.85 -1.04 9.84
CA THR A 479 21.64 -0.14 10.70
C THR A 479 20.96 1.21 10.89
N LEU A 480 20.47 1.84 9.82
CA LEU A 480 19.78 3.13 9.94
C LEU A 480 18.54 3.07 10.84
N ARG A 481 17.64 2.10 10.60
CA ARG A 481 16.41 1.92 11.41
C ARG A 481 16.75 1.79 12.89
N SER A 482 17.79 1.03 13.12
CA SER A 482 18.30 0.79 14.44
C SER A 482 18.81 2.12 15.04
N GLU A 483 19.63 2.90 14.32
CA GLU A 483 20.31 4.09 14.89
C GLU A 483 19.25 5.12 15.28
N PHE A 484 18.21 5.20 14.46
CA PHE A 484 17.01 5.98 14.71
C PHE A 484 16.29 5.53 15.99
N ILE A 485 15.98 4.25 16.16
CA ILE A 485 15.27 3.76 17.36
C ILE A 485 16.10 3.97 18.64
N SER A 486 17.41 3.73 18.58
CA SER A 486 18.33 3.99 19.69
C SER A 486 18.34 5.47 20.08
N LEU A 487 18.32 6.37 19.10
CA LEU A 487 18.17 7.80 19.32
C LEU A 487 16.84 8.13 20.01
N LEU A 488 15.72 7.55 19.58
CA LEU A 488 14.42 7.76 20.22
C LEU A 488 14.41 7.29 21.67
N ASN A 489 15.00 6.12 21.95
CA ASN A 489 15.09 5.55 23.30
C ASN A 489 15.96 6.37 24.25
N LYS A 490 16.75 7.34 23.77
CA LYS A 490 17.42 8.33 24.65
C LYS A 490 16.40 9.21 25.38
N PHE A 491 15.27 9.50 24.73
CA PHE A 491 14.29 10.50 25.17
C PHE A 491 12.95 9.90 25.57
N PHE A 492 12.50 8.83 24.92
CA PHE A 492 11.15 8.29 25.04
C PHE A 492 11.14 6.83 25.51
N ILE A 493 10.08 6.46 26.24
CA ILE A 493 9.65 5.08 26.43
C ILE A 493 8.66 4.77 25.31
N LEU A 494 9.04 3.86 24.41
CA LEU A 494 8.24 3.56 23.22
C LEU A 494 7.18 2.48 23.47
N LYS A 495 7.35 1.67 24.53
CA LYS A 495 6.36 0.67 24.93
C LYS A 495 5.00 1.33 25.18
N ASN A 496 3.97 0.85 24.49
CA ASN A 496 2.59 1.36 24.48
C ASN A 496 2.41 2.78 23.94
N ALA A 497 3.46 3.44 23.44
CA ALA A 497 3.32 4.75 22.81
C ALA A 497 2.52 4.61 21.51
N LYS A 498 1.57 5.52 21.26
CA LYS A 498 0.85 5.60 19.98
C LYS A 498 1.69 6.38 18.98
N ILE A 499 2.20 5.70 17.95
CA ILE A 499 3.11 6.27 16.97
C ILE A 499 2.46 6.27 15.58
N LEU A 500 2.45 7.43 14.93
CA LEU A 500 2.07 7.61 13.54
C LEU A 500 3.32 7.77 12.66
N GLU A 501 3.43 7.02 11.56
CA GLU A 501 4.43 7.29 10.51
C GLU A 501 3.77 7.80 9.26
N VAL A 502 4.28 8.92 8.76
CA VAL A 502 3.77 9.59 7.56
C VAL A 502 4.76 9.32 6.42
N GLY A 503 4.31 8.66 5.36
CA GLY A 503 5.17 8.09 4.33
C GLY A 503 5.88 6.82 4.81
N CYS A 504 5.10 5.81 5.25
CA CYS A 504 5.66 4.61 5.87
C CYS A 504 6.40 3.66 4.92
N GLY A 505 6.21 3.80 3.61
CA GLY A 505 6.83 2.93 2.62
C GLY A 505 6.52 1.44 2.89
N SER A 506 7.56 0.62 2.95
CA SER A 506 7.46 -0.82 3.27
C SER A 506 7.07 -1.12 4.72
N GLY A 507 6.98 -0.11 5.59
CA GLY A 507 6.71 -0.33 7.00
C GLY A 507 7.86 -1.02 7.76
N ALA A 508 9.10 -0.89 7.29
CA ALA A 508 10.24 -1.53 7.93
C ALA A 508 10.55 -0.97 9.34
N ILE A 509 10.40 0.33 9.56
CA ILE A 509 10.64 0.96 10.88
C ILE A 509 9.45 0.70 11.79
N SER A 510 8.23 0.85 11.26
CA SER A 510 6.99 0.53 11.96
C SER A 510 6.96 -0.89 12.51
N LEU A 511 7.43 -1.86 11.73
CA LEU A 511 7.58 -3.24 12.18
C LEU A 511 8.50 -3.34 13.41
N ASP A 512 9.69 -2.75 13.38
CA ASP A 512 10.65 -2.88 14.50
C ASP A 512 10.16 -2.15 15.77
N LEU A 513 9.54 -0.99 15.61
CA LEU A 513 8.89 -0.28 16.72
C LEU A 513 7.72 -1.07 17.32
N SER A 514 6.91 -1.70 16.47
CA SER A 514 5.80 -2.54 16.91
C SER A 514 6.30 -3.82 17.58
N LEU A 515 7.39 -4.42 17.09
CA LEU A 515 8.06 -5.54 17.77
C LEU A 515 8.57 -5.14 19.15
N ARG A 516 8.86 -3.86 19.40
CA ARG A 516 9.22 -3.33 20.73
C ARG A 516 7.98 -2.94 21.56
N GLY A 517 6.77 -3.08 21.03
CA GLY A 517 5.53 -2.89 21.78
C GLY A 517 4.96 -1.48 21.71
N ALA A 518 5.41 -0.64 20.77
CA ALA A 518 4.67 0.56 20.39
C ALA A 518 3.34 0.18 19.70
N ILE A 519 2.33 1.04 19.78
CA ILE A 519 1.08 0.89 19.01
C ILE A 519 1.20 1.77 17.78
N TYR A 520 1.10 1.17 16.61
CA TYR A 520 1.57 1.81 15.40
C TYR A 520 0.49 2.02 14.34
N THR A 521 0.53 3.18 13.68
CA THR A 521 -0.22 3.45 12.46
C THR A 521 0.71 4.01 11.38
N GLY A 522 0.78 3.36 10.23
CA GLY A 522 1.51 3.85 9.05
C GLY A 522 0.55 4.43 8.02
N VAL A 523 0.87 5.62 7.53
CA VAL A 523 0.19 6.27 6.41
C VAL A 523 1.14 6.40 5.24
N ASP A 524 0.67 6.08 4.04
CA ASP A 524 1.39 6.36 2.81
C ASP A 524 0.41 6.77 1.71
N ILE A 525 0.89 7.62 0.81
CA ILE A 525 0.16 8.06 -0.38
C ILE A 525 0.21 7.00 -1.49
N SER A 526 1.14 6.04 -1.39
CA SER A 526 1.27 4.90 -2.29
C SER A 526 0.42 3.72 -1.80
N TYR A 527 -0.48 3.22 -2.66
CA TYR A 527 -1.25 2.03 -2.36
C TYR A 527 -0.36 0.78 -2.29
N GLU A 528 0.65 0.72 -3.16
CA GLU A 528 1.57 -0.42 -3.21
C GLU A 528 2.48 -0.49 -1.98
N ALA A 529 2.95 0.66 -1.47
CA ALA A 529 3.65 0.75 -0.19
C ALA A 529 2.82 0.14 0.95
N ILE A 530 1.54 0.54 1.06
CA ILE A 530 0.61 0.02 2.07
C ILE A 530 0.38 -1.49 1.92
N ARG A 531 0.29 -2.00 0.69
CA ARG A 531 0.16 -3.44 0.43
C ARG A 531 1.39 -4.20 0.91
N ILE A 532 2.59 -3.73 0.58
CA ILE A 532 3.87 -4.32 1.01
C ILE A 532 3.97 -4.29 2.55
N ALA A 533 3.65 -3.16 3.18
CA ALA A 533 3.71 -3.00 4.63
C ALA A 533 2.75 -3.96 5.37
N LYS A 534 1.51 -4.11 4.89
CA LYS A 534 0.56 -5.09 5.43
C LYS A 534 1.05 -6.53 5.30
N LEU A 535 1.64 -6.85 4.15
CA LEU A 535 2.17 -8.19 3.89
C LEU A 535 3.37 -8.50 4.80
N ILE A 536 4.27 -7.54 5.00
CA ILE A 536 5.36 -7.61 5.97
C ILE A 536 4.81 -7.86 7.38
N ALA A 537 3.89 -7.02 7.85
CA ALA A 537 3.35 -7.17 9.20
C ALA A 537 2.66 -8.51 9.44
N SER A 538 1.94 -9.02 8.42
CA SER A 538 1.33 -10.35 8.45
C SER A 538 2.37 -11.47 8.55
N ASN A 539 3.43 -11.42 7.73
CA ASN A 539 4.47 -12.45 7.71
C ASN A 539 5.27 -12.53 9.01
N TYR A 540 5.42 -11.43 9.73
CA TYR A 540 6.11 -11.36 11.03
C TYR A 540 5.14 -11.40 12.23
N ASN A 541 3.86 -11.71 11.97
CA ASN A 541 2.79 -11.88 12.95
C ASN A 541 2.69 -10.73 13.96
N VAL A 542 2.76 -9.48 13.48
CA VAL A 542 2.70 -8.27 14.30
C VAL A 542 1.27 -7.72 14.29
N ALA A 543 0.62 -7.75 15.45
CA ALA A 543 -0.81 -7.40 15.60
C ALA A 543 -1.06 -5.95 16.06
N ASN A 544 -0.03 -5.24 16.48
CA ASN A 544 -0.08 -3.88 17.03
C ASN A 544 0.33 -2.81 16.01
N CYS A 545 0.16 -3.08 14.72
CA CYS A 545 0.39 -2.14 13.63
C CYS A 545 -0.78 -2.12 12.65
N GLU A 546 -1.18 -0.92 12.23
CA GLU A 546 -2.18 -0.67 11.20
C GLU A 546 -1.55 0.14 10.07
N TYR A 547 -1.96 -0.12 8.82
CA TYR A 547 -1.48 0.63 7.65
C TYR A 547 -2.67 1.11 6.83
N THR A 548 -2.71 2.41 6.57
CA THR A 548 -3.81 3.08 5.88
C THR A 548 -3.30 3.93 4.74
N TYR A 549 -3.99 3.87 3.60
CA TYR A 549 -3.78 4.82 2.51
C TYR A 549 -4.19 6.23 2.96
N GLY A 550 -3.33 7.22 2.77
CA GLY A 550 -3.60 8.58 3.22
C GLY A 550 -2.56 9.61 2.81
N ASN A 551 -2.96 10.88 2.85
CA ASN A 551 -2.10 11.99 2.45
C ASN A 551 -1.48 12.68 3.69
N GLY A 552 -0.16 12.73 3.76
CA GLY A 552 0.57 13.39 4.84
C GLY A 552 0.29 14.90 4.98
N PHE A 553 -0.18 15.56 3.92
CA PHE A 553 -0.59 16.97 3.93
C PHE A 553 -2.00 17.21 4.49
N ASN A 554 -2.78 16.14 4.72
CA ASN A 554 -4.12 16.21 5.29
C ASN A 554 -4.45 14.89 6.01
N LEU A 555 -4.04 14.80 7.28
CA LEU A 555 -4.19 13.58 8.06
C LEU A 555 -5.62 13.46 8.60
N VAL A 556 -6.32 12.38 8.28
CA VAL A 556 -7.73 12.15 8.71
C VAL A 556 -7.91 11.85 10.21
N TYR A 557 -6.83 11.96 10.99
CA TYR A 557 -6.85 11.65 12.41
C TYR A 557 -7.22 12.86 13.27
N PRO A 558 -7.90 12.64 14.41
CA PRO A 558 -8.21 13.70 15.37
C PRO A 558 -6.95 14.37 15.95
N ASP A 559 -7.11 15.61 16.41
CA ASP A 559 -6.05 16.33 17.10
C ASP A 559 -5.56 15.57 18.34
N ASN A 560 -4.24 15.54 18.53
CA ASN A 560 -3.57 14.84 19.65
C ASN A 560 -3.94 13.34 19.80
N SER A 561 -4.30 12.65 18.71
CA SER A 561 -4.61 11.21 18.75
C SER A 561 -3.37 10.32 18.92
N TYR A 562 -2.17 10.83 18.61
CA TYR A 562 -0.90 10.13 18.72
C TYR A 562 0.06 10.80 19.71
N ASP A 563 0.96 10.00 20.28
CA ASP A 563 2.03 10.49 21.14
C ASP A 563 3.19 11.04 20.32
N ILE A 564 3.56 10.31 19.26
CA ILE A 564 4.64 10.68 18.35
C ILE A 564 4.11 10.55 16.92
N SER A 565 4.36 11.53 16.07
CA SER A 565 4.35 11.33 14.62
C SER A 565 5.78 11.43 14.08
N PHE A 566 6.12 10.62 13.09
CA PHE A 566 7.41 10.74 12.44
C PHE A 566 7.40 10.44 10.94
N ASN A 567 8.49 10.83 10.29
CA ASN A 567 8.85 10.36 8.95
C ASN A 567 10.38 10.29 8.81
N ILE A 568 10.86 9.46 7.90
CA ILE A 568 12.25 9.45 7.44
C ILE A 568 12.22 9.14 5.95
N GLY A 569 12.94 9.89 5.11
CA GLY A 569 12.88 9.61 3.68
C GLY A 569 11.73 10.29 2.92
N VAL A 570 11.16 11.39 3.45
CA VAL A 570 9.90 11.96 2.93
C VAL A 570 9.99 13.46 2.63
N LEU A 571 10.41 14.27 3.61
CA LEU A 571 10.39 15.74 3.49
C LEU A 571 11.28 16.28 2.36
N GLU A 572 12.39 15.61 2.09
CA GLU A 572 13.41 15.96 1.10
C GLU A 572 12.91 15.99 -0.34
N HIS A 573 11.73 15.43 -0.56
CA HIS A 573 11.10 15.40 -1.86
C HIS A 573 10.26 16.68 -2.08
N PHE A 574 9.88 17.41 -1.02
CA PHE A 574 8.91 18.50 -1.11
C PHE A 574 9.50 19.91 -1.02
N SER A 575 8.73 20.90 -1.49
CA SER A 575 9.04 22.33 -1.34
C SER A 575 8.99 22.77 0.13
N ASP A 576 9.58 23.93 0.47
CA ASP A 576 9.53 24.45 1.85
C ASP A 576 8.09 24.62 2.36
N ASN A 577 7.19 25.13 1.51
CA ASN A 577 5.80 25.37 1.88
C ASN A 577 5.06 24.07 2.19
N ASP A 578 5.31 23.03 1.40
CA ASP A 578 4.70 21.71 1.57
C ASP A 578 5.25 21.02 2.82
N ILE A 579 6.57 21.09 3.05
CA ILE A 579 7.17 20.61 4.30
C ILE A 579 6.52 21.32 5.50
N ILE A 580 6.38 22.64 5.45
CA ILE A 580 5.75 23.42 6.53
C ILE A 580 4.32 22.93 6.77
N LYS A 581 3.54 22.70 5.71
CA LYS A 581 2.18 22.17 5.78
C LYS A 581 2.15 20.78 6.42
N MET A 582 3.01 19.86 5.99
CA MET A 582 3.07 18.50 6.53
C MET A 582 3.52 18.50 8.00
N LEU A 583 4.52 19.31 8.36
CA LEU A 583 4.96 19.47 9.75
C LEU A 583 3.83 20.00 10.64
N LYS A 584 3.02 20.93 10.15
CA LYS A 584 1.85 21.45 10.88
C LYS A 584 0.79 20.38 11.10
N GLU A 585 0.51 19.55 10.09
CA GLU A 585 -0.44 18.44 10.20
C GLU A 585 0.05 17.33 11.15
N MET A 586 1.32 16.92 11.01
CA MET A 586 1.97 15.99 11.94
C MET A 586 1.89 16.50 13.39
N ALA A 587 2.16 17.78 13.61
CA ALA A 587 2.08 18.41 14.92
C ALA A 587 0.66 18.63 15.44
N ARG A 588 -0.35 18.62 14.57
CA ARG A 588 -1.76 18.70 14.97
C ARG A 588 -2.21 17.38 15.59
N VAL A 589 -1.86 16.26 14.97
CA VAL A 589 -2.30 14.93 15.40
C VAL A 589 -1.42 14.32 16.50
N SER A 590 -0.23 14.89 16.77
CA SER A 590 0.74 14.30 17.71
C SER A 590 1.35 15.28 18.71
N LYS A 591 1.89 14.74 19.81
CA LYS A 591 2.54 15.53 20.86
C LYS A 591 3.98 15.91 20.50
N TYR A 592 4.71 14.96 19.91
CA TYR A 592 6.06 15.16 19.39
C TYR A 592 6.12 14.79 17.91
N VAL A 593 6.83 15.61 17.13
CA VAL A 593 7.10 15.38 15.70
C VAL A 593 8.57 15.06 15.54
N ILE A 594 8.88 13.97 14.84
CA ILE A 594 10.25 13.53 14.59
C ILE A 594 10.46 13.35 13.09
N VAL A 595 11.52 13.91 12.54
CA VAL A 595 11.73 13.86 11.09
C VAL A 595 13.18 13.54 10.78
N GLY A 596 13.41 12.68 9.79
CA GLY A 596 14.73 12.29 9.32
C GLY A 596 14.90 12.63 7.84
N VAL A 597 15.95 13.39 7.52
CA VAL A 597 16.23 13.87 6.15
C VAL A 597 17.70 13.68 5.78
N PRO A 598 18.07 13.62 4.49
CA PRO A 598 19.45 13.48 4.06
C PRO A 598 20.30 14.66 4.53
N TYR A 599 21.46 14.36 5.11
CA TYR A 599 22.35 15.37 5.70
C TYR A 599 23.31 15.96 4.65
N SER A 600 23.26 17.27 4.46
CA SER A 600 24.07 18.01 3.48
C SER A 600 25.59 17.95 3.69
N GLY A 601 26.02 17.57 4.90
CA GLY A 601 27.42 17.41 5.26
C GLY A 601 28.04 16.08 4.81
N SER A 602 27.21 15.10 4.40
CA SER A 602 27.69 13.82 3.88
C SER A 602 28.19 13.96 2.45
N GLN A 603 29.51 13.98 2.28
CA GLN A 603 30.12 14.06 0.94
C GLN A 603 29.91 12.77 0.15
N ILE A 604 29.95 11.62 0.81
CA ILE A 604 29.79 10.30 0.19
C ILE A 604 28.38 10.13 -0.35
N TYR A 605 27.36 10.45 0.45
CA TYR A 605 25.97 10.39 0.02
C TYR A 605 25.72 11.26 -1.21
N ARG A 606 26.17 12.52 -1.16
CA ARG A 606 25.97 13.48 -2.26
C ARG A 606 26.69 13.06 -3.53
N LEU A 607 27.90 12.53 -3.42
CA LEU A 607 28.64 12.01 -4.56
C LEU A 607 27.95 10.76 -5.15
N ALA A 608 27.54 9.81 -4.30
CA ALA A 608 26.86 8.59 -4.72
C ALA A 608 25.54 8.91 -5.43
N LYS A 609 24.77 9.84 -4.86
CA LYS A 609 23.55 10.36 -5.45
C LYS A 609 23.80 10.99 -6.82
N LYS A 610 24.78 11.88 -6.94
CA LYS A 610 25.13 12.53 -8.21
C LYS A 610 25.55 11.53 -9.29
N ILE A 611 26.33 10.51 -8.91
CA ILE A 611 26.76 9.44 -9.82
C ILE A 611 25.56 8.57 -10.25
N SER A 612 24.70 8.19 -9.31
CA SER A 612 23.49 7.44 -9.63
C SER A 612 22.56 8.23 -10.55
N GLN A 613 22.41 9.54 -10.32
CA GLN A 613 21.65 10.44 -11.18
C GLN A 613 22.26 10.54 -12.58
N SER A 614 23.59 10.70 -12.71
CA SER A 614 24.24 10.72 -14.03
C SER A 614 24.13 9.40 -14.79
N ASN A 615 23.96 8.30 -14.08
CA ASN A 615 23.81 6.96 -14.64
C ASN A 615 22.33 6.53 -14.79
N ASN A 616 21.36 7.42 -14.52
CA ASN A 616 19.92 7.09 -14.51
C ASN A 616 19.54 5.88 -13.64
N THR A 617 20.26 5.68 -12.53
CA THR A 617 20.01 4.62 -11.53
C THR A 617 19.47 5.16 -10.21
N TRP A 618 19.25 6.48 -10.13
CA TRP A 618 18.63 7.11 -8.96
C TRP A 618 17.11 7.00 -9.03
N GLU A 619 16.57 6.08 -8.24
CA GLU A 619 15.15 5.73 -8.28
C GLU A 619 14.23 6.72 -7.55
N TYR A 620 14.74 7.52 -6.60
CA TYR A 620 13.93 8.38 -5.72
C TYR A 620 13.62 9.78 -6.29
N GLY A 621 13.82 9.99 -7.59
CA GLY A 621 13.49 11.25 -8.26
C GLY A 621 14.19 12.49 -7.69
N PHE A 622 13.47 13.61 -7.63
CA PHE A 622 13.94 14.84 -6.99
C PHE A 622 14.08 14.64 -5.48
N GLU A 623 15.24 15.00 -4.94
CA GLU A 623 15.51 14.91 -3.53
C GLU A 623 16.54 15.99 -3.15
N ARG A 624 16.36 16.67 -2.02
CA ARG A 624 17.33 17.65 -1.50
C ARG A 624 17.89 17.25 -0.13
N ASP A 625 19.03 17.84 0.22
CA ASP A 625 19.68 17.60 1.51
C ASP A 625 19.53 18.81 2.44
N PHE A 626 19.71 18.57 3.75
CA PHE A 626 19.52 19.59 4.78
C PHE A 626 20.73 19.65 5.71
N LYS A 627 21.09 20.86 6.13
CA LYS A 627 22.08 21.09 7.19
C LYS A 627 21.44 21.18 8.57
N THR A 628 20.21 21.68 8.63
CA THR A 628 19.36 21.86 9.81
C THR A 628 17.92 22.05 9.34
N LEU A 629 16.95 21.68 10.17
CA LEU A 629 15.52 21.91 9.94
C LEU A 629 14.98 23.10 10.74
N LYS A 630 15.85 23.86 11.43
CA LYS A 630 15.48 25.01 12.27
C LYS A 630 14.55 26.01 11.57
N TYR A 631 14.88 26.42 10.34
CA TYR A 631 14.07 27.37 9.57
C TYR A 631 12.65 26.85 9.31
N LEU A 632 12.54 25.59 8.87
CA LEU A 632 11.27 24.95 8.57
C LEU A 632 10.44 24.75 9.84
N ALA A 633 11.07 24.35 10.95
CA ALA A 633 10.42 24.25 12.25
C ALA A 633 9.85 25.60 12.72
N GLU A 634 10.62 26.70 12.62
CA GLU A 634 10.17 28.04 12.98
C GLU A 634 8.97 28.49 12.14
N LYS A 635 9.00 28.24 10.83
CA LYS A 635 7.89 28.57 9.91
C LYS A 635 6.65 27.68 10.11
N ALA A 636 6.84 26.45 10.55
CA ALA A 636 5.76 25.55 10.95
C ALA A 636 5.21 25.85 12.35
N GLU A 637 5.72 26.88 13.04
CA GLU A 637 5.36 27.23 14.43
C GLU A 637 5.66 26.11 15.43
N LEU A 638 6.73 25.36 15.17
CA LEU A 638 7.22 24.28 16.02
C LEU A 638 8.47 24.71 16.79
N HIS A 639 8.61 24.16 17.99
CA HIS A 639 9.82 24.24 18.77
C HIS A 639 10.76 23.09 18.39
N LEU A 640 11.88 23.40 17.73
CA LEU A 640 12.98 22.47 17.56
C LEU A 640 13.64 22.17 18.91
N LEU A 641 13.64 20.91 19.32
CA LEU A 641 14.11 20.44 20.63
C LEU A 641 15.51 19.83 20.54
N TYR A 642 15.79 19.09 19.46
CA TYR A 642 17.04 18.36 19.30
C TYR A 642 17.33 18.08 17.81
N GLU A 643 18.61 18.06 17.43
CA GLU A 643 19.10 17.61 16.12
C GLU A 643 20.38 16.76 16.29
N GLU A 644 20.47 15.62 15.61
CA GLU A 644 21.67 14.76 15.57
C GLU A 644 21.78 14.06 14.21
N VAL A 645 23.01 13.86 13.74
CA VAL A 645 23.28 13.10 12.51
C VAL A 645 23.52 11.65 12.87
N ILE A 646 22.86 10.74 12.14
CA ILE A 646 22.99 9.29 12.24
C ILE A 646 23.30 8.69 10.85
N GLY A 647 23.46 7.37 10.77
CA GLY A 647 23.67 6.63 9.54
C GLY A 647 25.14 6.43 9.19
N TYR A 648 25.99 6.11 10.16
CA TYR A 648 27.43 5.95 9.96
C TYR A 648 27.73 4.79 9.00
N VAL A 649 27.03 3.66 9.17
CA VAL A 649 27.18 2.50 8.30
C VAL A 649 26.42 2.72 6.99
N SER A 650 25.20 3.26 7.06
CA SER A 650 24.40 3.60 5.88
C SER A 650 25.18 4.48 4.89
N GLU A 651 25.86 5.53 5.36
CA GLU A 651 26.72 6.39 4.55
C GLU A 651 27.80 5.61 3.77
N ALA A 652 28.47 4.68 4.45
CA ALA A 652 29.51 3.87 3.81
C ALA A 652 28.95 2.91 2.74
N TYR A 653 27.71 2.43 2.90
CA TYR A 653 27.05 1.62 1.86
C TYR A 653 26.72 2.41 0.60
N TYR A 654 26.53 3.73 0.67
CA TYR A 654 26.41 4.55 -0.55
C TYR A 654 27.70 4.53 -1.40
N LEU A 655 28.87 4.30 -0.79
CA LEU A 655 30.12 4.13 -1.53
C LEU A 655 30.09 2.90 -2.44
N LYS A 656 29.26 1.88 -2.16
CA LYS A 656 29.09 0.70 -3.03
C LYS A 656 28.68 1.07 -4.44
N ARG A 657 27.97 2.20 -4.60
CA ARG A 657 27.53 2.73 -5.90
C ARG A 657 28.66 3.41 -6.69
N ILE A 658 29.77 3.74 -6.04
CA ILE A 658 30.92 4.48 -6.60
C ILE A 658 32.13 3.56 -6.76
N ASN A 659 32.51 2.90 -5.66
CA ASN A 659 33.67 2.03 -5.56
C ASN A 659 33.34 0.83 -4.66
N PRO A 660 32.89 -0.29 -5.25
CA PRO A 660 32.55 -1.49 -4.50
C PRO A 660 33.69 -2.06 -3.64
N GLN A 661 34.95 -1.76 -4.00
CA GLN A 661 36.13 -2.29 -3.30
C GLN A 661 36.51 -1.45 -2.06
N GLY A 662 36.12 -0.17 -2.02
CA GLY A 662 36.47 0.75 -0.93
C GLY A 662 35.52 0.74 0.27
N ILE A 663 34.41 0.00 0.19
CA ILE A 663 33.33 0.01 1.21
C ILE A 663 33.86 -0.38 2.59
N GLN A 664 34.62 -1.48 2.67
CA GLN A 664 35.12 -1.97 3.97
C GLN A 664 36.01 -0.94 4.67
N ALA A 665 36.93 -0.31 3.95
CA ALA A 665 37.78 0.74 4.52
C ALA A 665 36.96 1.94 5.03
N LEU A 666 35.92 2.35 4.30
CA LEU A 666 35.06 3.45 4.73
C LEU A 666 34.15 3.07 5.91
N ILE A 667 33.64 1.84 5.95
CA ILE A 667 32.91 1.32 7.12
C ILE A 667 33.84 1.34 8.34
N ALA A 668 35.07 0.84 8.20
CA ALA A 668 36.05 0.85 9.28
C ALA A 668 36.28 2.27 9.83
N GLU A 669 36.48 3.24 8.94
CA GLU A 669 36.67 4.64 9.31
C GLU A 669 35.43 5.24 9.99
N ASN A 670 34.24 5.04 9.43
CA ASN A 670 32.99 5.57 9.98
C ASN A 670 32.62 4.94 11.33
N VAL A 671 32.87 3.63 11.50
CA VAL A 671 32.72 2.97 12.79
C VAL A 671 33.73 3.52 13.79
N THR A 672 34.99 3.74 13.39
CA THR A 672 36.00 4.38 14.25
C THR A 672 35.53 5.74 14.75
N LYS A 673 35.02 6.59 13.85
CA LYS A 673 34.46 7.91 14.15
C LYS A 673 33.28 7.85 15.11
N LEU A 674 32.37 6.89 14.92
CA LEU A 674 31.25 6.62 15.82
C LEU A 674 31.74 6.27 17.23
N PHE A 675 32.73 5.38 17.34
CA PHE A 675 33.34 5.00 18.62
C PHE A 675 34.01 6.18 19.32
N ASN A 676 34.67 7.05 18.54
CA ASN A 676 35.34 8.26 18.99
C ASN A 676 34.38 9.44 19.32
N LYS A 677 33.07 9.28 19.11
CA LYS A 677 32.03 10.31 19.29
C LYS A 677 32.24 11.55 18.42
N GLU A 678 32.78 11.37 17.23
CA GLU A 678 32.83 12.47 16.29
C GLU A 678 31.42 12.88 15.88
N LYS A 679 31.14 14.18 15.95
CA LYS A 679 29.82 14.76 15.66
C LYS A 679 29.67 15.06 14.18
N ASN A 680 28.42 15.09 13.71
CA ASN A 680 28.05 15.47 12.34
C ASN A 680 28.63 14.53 11.27
N ILE A 681 28.69 13.24 11.59
CA ILE A 681 29.17 12.17 10.70
C ILE A 681 28.02 11.20 10.49
N GLY A 682 27.86 10.70 9.26
CA GLY A 682 26.67 9.99 8.80
C GLY A 682 25.90 10.79 7.74
N ASN A 683 24.84 10.20 7.23
CA ASN A 683 24.09 10.68 6.07
C ASN A 683 22.64 11.09 6.36
N TRP A 684 22.14 10.93 7.59
CA TRP A 684 20.76 11.29 7.96
C TRP A 684 20.73 12.25 9.14
N LEU A 685 20.09 13.41 8.98
CA LEU A 685 19.83 14.37 10.04
C LEU A 685 18.46 14.08 10.66
N ILE A 686 18.42 13.78 11.96
CA ILE A 686 17.17 13.59 12.71
C ILE A 686 16.88 14.83 13.55
N ALA A 687 15.64 15.33 13.49
CA ALA A 687 15.16 16.43 14.30
C ALA A 687 13.95 16.02 15.15
N VAL A 688 13.93 16.46 16.42
CA VAL A 688 12.80 16.27 17.34
C VAL A 688 12.16 17.63 17.61
N MET A 689 10.84 17.71 17.47
CA MET A 689 10.08 18.96 17.54
C MET A 689 8.77 18.80 18.33
N THR A 690 8.17 19.91 18.73
CA THR A 690 6.81 19.94 19.29
C THR A 690 6.14 21.30 19.07
N LYS A 691 4.81 21.33 18.90
CA LYS A 691 4.01 22.57 18.89
C LYS A 691 3.70 23.08 20.30
N ASN A 692 3.76 22.21 21.31
CA ASN A 692 3.29 22.52 22.66
C ASN A 692 4.43 23.01 23.57
N LYS A 693 4.23 24.17 24.21
CA LYS A 693 5.22 24.78 25.13
C LYS A 693 5.48 23.94 26.39
N GLU A 694 4.49 23.22 26.90
CA GLU A 694 4.65 22.34 28.06
C GLU A 694 5.49 21.11 27.70
N TYR A 695 5.23 20.49 26.55
CA TYR A 695 6.04 19.36 26.06
C TYR A 695 7.48 19.76 25.75
N LYS A 696 7.69 21.01 25.29
CA LYS A 696 9.04 21.61 25.20
C LYS A 696 9.70 21.70 26.57
N LYS A 697 9.04 22.27 27.58
CA LYS A 697 9.60 22.37 28.94
C LYS A 697 9.95 20.98 29.48
N LEU A 698 9.06 20.01 29.27
CA LEU A 698 9.26 18.63 29.68
C LEU A 698 10.50 18.02 29.03
N PHE A 699 10.63 18.14 27.71
CA PHE A 699 11.79 17.64 26.98
C PHE A 699 13.09 18.33 27.41
N MET A 700 13.07 19.65 27.61
CA MET A 700 14.25 20.41 28.05
C MET A 700 14.62 20.13 29.52
N SER A 701 13.71 19.54 30.30
CA SER A 701 14.00 19.07 31.67
C SER A 701 14.67 17.69 31.69
N LEU A 702 14.76 17.02 30.54
CA LEU A 702 15.40 15.71 30.45
C LEU A 702 16.89 15.80 30.76
N ASN A 703 17.37 14.78 31.46
CA ASN A 703 18.77 14.53 31.72
C ASN A 703 19.07 13.04 31.46
N ASN A 704 20.28 12.59 31.76
CA ASN A 704 20.68 11.21 31.47
C ASN A 704 19.93 10.16 32.31
N GLU A 705 19.20 10.54 33.35
CA GLU A 705 18.50 9.66 34.29
C GLU A 705 17.00 9.54 34.05
N ASN A 706 16.41 10.30 33.12
CA ASN A 706 14.97 10.32 32.93
C ASN A 706 14.56 10.28 31.44
N LYS A 707 13.31 9.90 31.19
CA LYS A 707 12.69 9.78 29.86
C LYS A 707 11.24 10.26 29.92
N ILE A 708 10.71 10.61 28.76
CA ILE A 708 9.28 10.84 28.57
C ILE A 708 8.56 9.50 28.41
N CYS A 709 7.45 9.33 29.12
CA CYS A 709 6.56 8.19 28.99
C CYS A 709 5.14 8.67 28.67
N PHE A 710 4.43 7.85 27.89
CA PHE A 710 3.05 8.08 27.46
C PHE A 710 2.14 7.05 28.15
N SER A 711 1.18 7.51 28.95
CA SER A 711 0.26 6.63 29.66
C SER A 711 -1.11 7.28 29.81
N GLY A 712 -2.18 6.60 29.40
CA GLY A 712 -3.55 7.09 29.55
C GLY A 712 -3.87 8.39 28.79
N GLY A 713 -3.06 8.77 27.80
CA GLY A 713 -3.16 10.07 27.12
C GLY A 713 -2.31 11.18 27.74
N ASP A 714 -1.74 10.97 28.92
CA ASP A 714 -0.84 11.93 29.58
C ASP A 714 0.62 11.77 29.14
N VAL A 715 1.42 12.82 29.35
CA VAL A 715 2.87 12.83 29.16
C VAL A 715 3.54 13.09 30.49
N CYS A 716 4.43 12.20 30.92
CA CYS A 716 5.17 12.35 32.17
C CYS A 716 6.66 12.09 31.98
N VAL A 717 7.47 12.64 32.87
CA VAL A 717 8.90 12.31 32.97
C VAL A 717 9.07 11.25 34.03
N ILE A 718 9.58 10.10 33.63
CA ILE A 718 9.89 8.99 34.52
C ILE A 718 11.40 8.82 34.65
N LYS A 719 11.85 8.32 35.80
CA LYS A 719 13.24 7.92 35.98
C LYS A 719 13.52 6.64 35.17
N LYS A 720 14.64 6.60 34.47
CA LYS A 720 15.16 5.39 33.82
C LYS A 720 15.37 4.32 34.89
N SER A 721 14.89 3.12 34.61
CA SER A 721 15.36 1.92 35.26
C SER A 721 16.82 1.67 34.87
N LEU A 722 17.64 1.43 35.88
CA LEU A 722 19.02 1.02 35.70
C LEU A 722 19.13 -0.37 36.30
N PRO A 723 18.70 -1.44 35.58
CA PRO A 723 18.80 -2.79 36.12
C PRO A 723 20.24 -3.13 36.50
N SER A 724 20.44 -3.89 37.58
CA SER A 724 21.77 -4.42 37.92
C SER A 724 22.22 -5.46 36.89
N VAL A 725 23.46 -5.36 36.44
CA VAL A 725 24.04 -6.22 35.40
C VAL A 725 25.32 -6.86 35.92
N SER A 726 25.42 -8.18 35.76
CA SER A 726 26.65 -8.94 35.96
C SER A 726 27.33 -9.24 34.64
N VAL A 727 28.53 -8.72 34.43
CA VAL A 727 29.36 -9.04 33.27
C VAL A 727 30.19 -10.29 33.58
N VAL A 728 29.82 -11.44 33.01
CA VAL A 728 30.50 -12.73 33.24
C VAL A 728 31.57 -12.95 32.18
N ILE A 729 32.84 -13.04 32.62
CA ILE A 729 34.02 -13.09 31.76
C ILE A 729 34.84 -14.35 32.06
N PRO A 730 34.63 -15.48 31.34
CA PRO A 730 35.46 -16.65 31.48
C PRO A 730 36.86 -16.40 30.89
N PHE A 731 37.89 -17.00 31.50
CA PHE A 731 39.25 -16.97 30.99
C PHE A 731 40.02 -18.24 31.30
N PHE A 732 40.95 -18.57 30.40
CA PHE A 732 41.93 -19.64 30.57
C PHE A 732 43.20 -19.25 29.84
N ASN A 733 44.33 -19.15 30.56
CA ASN A 733 45.63 -18.78 29.99
C ASN A 733 45.60 -17.52 29.10
N ALA A 734 45.04 -16.43 29.63
CA ALA A 734 44.72 -15.21 28.90
C ALA A 734 45.56 -14.00 29.32
N GLN A 735 46.77 -14.22 29.84
CA GLN A 735 47.63 -13.17 30.42
C GLN A 735 47.85 -11.99 29.47
N LYS A 736 47.97 -12.26 28.16
CA LYS A 736 48.14 -11.22 27.12
C LYS A 736 46.97 -10.24 27.01
N TYR A 737 45.76 -10.62 27.45
CA TYR A 737 44.55 -9.80 27.34
C TYR A 737 44.21 -9.02 28.61
N ALA A 738 44.81 -9.38 29.75
CA ALA A 738 44.46 -8.84 31.07
C ALA A 738 44.52 -7.30 31.14
N ASN A 739 45.60 -6.68 30.64
CA ASN A 739 45.70 -5.21 30.62
C ASN A 739 44.62 -4.57 29.74
N ARG A 740 44.36 -5.16 28.56
CA ARG A 740 43.40 -4.62 27.60
C ARG A 740 41.98 -4.65 28.15
N ILE A 741 41.55 -5.79 28.70
CA ILE A 741 40.19 -5.93 29.23
C ILE A 741 39.99 -5.03 30.45
N ILE A 742 40.97 -4.92 31.35
CA ILE A 742 40.85 -4.03 32.53
C ILE A 742 40.74 -2.57 32.10
N ASN A 743 41.56 -2.14 31.14
CA ASN A 743 41.46 -0.79 30.57
C ASN A 743 40.09 -0.56 29.90
N ASN A 744 39.56 -1.55 29.18
CA ASN A 744 38.25 -1.45 28.54
C ASN A 744 37.10 -1.34 29.57
N ILE A 745 37.05 -2.21 30.59
CA ILE A 745 35.98 -2.18 31.59
C ILE A 745 36.01 -0.90 32.44
N SER A 746 37.18 -0.30 32.65
CA SER A 746 37.33 0.97 33.37
C SER A 746 36.59 2.13 32.68
N GLN A 747 36.44 2.05 31.35
CA GLN A 747 35.80 3.09 30.54
C GLN A 747 34.27 2.92 30.47
N ILE A 748 33.73 1.77 30.87
CA ILE A 748 32.30 1.47 30.74
C ILE A 748 31.45 2.40 31.63
N LYS A 749 30.48 3.06 31.01
CA LYS A 749 29.59 4.06 31.60
C LYS A 749 28.22 3.45 31.89
N TYR A 750 28.17 2.64 32.94
CA TYR A 750 26.92 2.17 33.53
C TYR A 750 27.12 2.00 35.04
N PRO A 751 26.21 2.52 35.89
CA PRO A 751 26.43 2.60 37.32
C PRO A 751 26.23 1.27 38.06
N ASN A 752 25.27 0.43 37.63
CA ASN A 752 24.88 -0.78 38.34
C ASN A 752 25.54 -2.03 37.71
N LEU A 753 26.88 -2.05 37.69
CA LEU A 753 27.69 -3.14 37.14
C LEU A 753 28.51 -3.86 38.20
N GLU A 754 28.57 -5.18 38.09
CA GLU A 754 29.67 -5.99 38.60
C GLU A 754 30.33 -6.76 37.44
N PHE A 755 31.60 -7.11 37.60
CA PHE A 755 32.33 -7.97 36.68
C PHE A 755 32.72 -9.25 37.40
N VAL A 756 32.34 -10.40 36.85
CA VAL A 756 32.64 -11.72 37.40
C VAL A 756 33.59 -12.42 36.44
N PHE A 757 34.88 -12.35 36.74
CA PHE A 757 35.91 -13.07 36.01
C PHE A 757 35.98 -14.52 36.52
N VAL A 758 35.92 -15.48 35.61
CA VAL A 758 35.91 -16.91 35.94
C VAL A 758 37.14 -17.58 35.33
N ASP A 759 38.07 -17.92 36.20
CA ASP A 759 39.27 -18.68 35.85
C ASP A 759 38.91 -20.16 35.67
N ASP A 760 38.92 -20.63 34.43
CA ASP A 760 38.66 -22.02 34.06
C ASP A 760 39.92 -22.89 34.23
N GLY A 761 40.61 -22.74 35.37
CA GLY A 761 41.78 -23.53 35.76
C GLY A 761 43.08 -23.15 35.03
N SER A 762 43.37 -21.85 34.87
CA SER A 762 44.59 -21.34 34.22
C SER A 762 45.86 -21.86 34.90
N THR A 763 46.90 -22.06 34.08
CA THR A 763 48.23 -22.50 34.49
C THR A 763 49.29 -21.41 34.35
N ASP A 764 48.94 -20.27 33.76
CA ASP A 764 49.79 -19.08 33.66
C ASP A 764 49.46 -18.04 34.75
N SER A 765 50.07 -16.85 34.67
CA SER A 765 49.87 -15.79 35.66
C SER A 765 48.67 -14.86 35.39
N THR A 766 47.67 -15.32 34.61
CA THR A 766 46.50 -14.49 34.25
C THR A 766 45.75 -14.02 35.49
N LYS A 767 45.50 -14.94 36.44
CA LYS A 767 44.72 -14.68 37.64
C LYS A 767 45.40 -13.62 38.52
N GLU A 768 46.68 -13.79 38.80
CA GLU A 768 47.46 -12.86 39.63
C GLU A 768 47.50 -11.47 39.00
N LEU A 769 47.62 -11.41 37.66
CA LEU A 769 47.62 -10.15 36.92
C LEU A 769 46.26 -9.45 36.98
N LEU A 770 45.15 -10.16 36.77
CA LEU A 770 43.80 -9.60 36.90
C LEU A 770 43.50 -9.15 38.34
N MET A 771 43.93 -9.91 39.35
CA MET A 771 43.81 -9.52 40.77
C MET A 771 44.58 -8.25 41.11
N LYS A 772 45.74 -8.04 40.48
CA LYS A 772 46.52 -6.81 40.64
C LYS A 772 45.81 -5.63 39.96
N LEU A 773 45.48 -5.77 38.67
CA LEU A 773 44.92 -4.71 37.85
C LEU A 773 43.50 -4.31 38.29
N SER A 774 42.70 -5.24 38.80
CA SER A 774 41.34 -4.93 39.31
C SER A 774 41.34 -3.94 40.47
N LYS A 775 42.42 -3.87 41.27
CA LYS A 775 42.55 -2.88 42.36
C LYS A 775 42.76 -1.46 41.86
N GLU A 776 43.19 -1.29 40.61
CA GLU A 776 43.46 -0.01 39.98
C GLU A 776 42.20 0.62 39.36
N VAL A 777 41.08 -0.10 39.35
CA VAL A 777 39.83 0.32 38.70
C VAL A 777 38.71 0.46 39.72
N ASN A 778 37.97 1.58 39.64
CA ASN A 778 36.80 1.82 40.48
C ASN A 778 35.54 1.10 39.93
N LYS A 779 35.57 -0.23 39.93
CA LYS A 779 34.47 -1.13 39.52
C LYS A 779 34.39 -2.32 40.46
N GLU A 780 33.20 -2.86 40.67
CA GLU A 780 33.05 -4.11 41.43
C GLU A 780 33.54 -5.29 40.57
N ILE A 781 34.61 -5.95 41.02
CA ILE A 781 35.23 -7.07 40.30
C ILE A 781 35.36 -8.26 41.24
N LYS A 782 34.76 -9.39 40.85
CA LYS A 782 34.87 -10.70 41.49
C LYS A 782 35.72 -11.60 40.58
N ILE A 783 36.67 -12.31 41.17
CA ILE A 783 37.49 -13.30 40.46
C ILE A 783 37.27 -14.65 41.16
N ILE A 784 36.66 -15.59 40.46
CA ILE A 784 36.44 -16.97 40.94
C ILE A 784 37.31 -17.93 40.14
N SER A 785 37.75 -19.02 40.77
CA SER A 785 38.58 -20.05 40.11
C SER A 785 37.95 -21.43 40.22
N LEU A 786 37.95 -22.15 39.10
CA LEU A 786 37.63 -23.56 39.04
C LEU A 786 38.90 -24.39 39.30
N GLU A 787 38.74 -25.57 39.89
CA GLU A 787 39.87 -26.46 40.25
C GLU A 787 40.64 -26.98 39.03
N ARG A 788 39.98 -27.08 37.87
CA ARG A 788 40.51 -27.57 36.61
C ARG A 788 39.72 -26.97 35.46
N ASN A 789 40.29 -27.00 34.26
CA ASN A 789 39.59 -26.63 33.03
C ASN A 789 38.40 -27.56 32.77
N LYS A 790 37.19 -26.99 32.86
CA LYS A 790 35.90 -27.63 32.58
C LYS A 790 35.28 -27.10 31.30
N GLY A 791 35.82 -26.05 30.70
CA GLY A 791 35.34 -25.42 29.48
C GLY A 791 34.46 -24.20 29.72
N THR A 792 34.37 -23.36 28.69
CA THR A 792 33.67 -22.05 28.71
C THR A 792 32.22 -22.15 29.17
N LEU A 793 31.49 -23.20 28.78
CA LEU A 793 30.11 -23.43 29.20
C LEU A 793 29.97 -23.47 30.74
N TYR A 794 30.81 -24.28 31.39
CA TYR A 794 30.81 -24.45 32.83
C TYR A 794 31.35 -23.21 33.56
N ALA A 795 32.38 -22.56 33.00
CA ALA A 795 32.88 -21.30 33.54
C ALA A 795 31.79 -20.20 33.53
N ARG A 796 31.05 -20.06 32.42
CA ARG A 796 29.90 -19.15 32.35
C ARG A 796 28.81 -19.51 33.36
N PHE A 797 28.50 -20.80 33.53
CA PHE A 797 27.50 -21.26 34.50
C PHE A 797 27.88 -20.95 35.95
N GLU A 798 29.13 -21.20 36.33
CA GLU A 798 29.63 -20.87 37.68
C GLU A 798 29.73 -19.35 37.89
N GLY A 799 30.10 -18.59 36.86
CA GLY A 799 30.06 -17.13 36.90
C GLY A 799 28.66 -16.58 37.18
N MET A 800 27.63 -17.10 36.50
CA MET A 800 26.24 -16.70 36.74
C MET A 800 25.74 -17.03 38.14
N LYS A 801 26.09 -18.21 38.69
CA LYS A 801 25.69 -18.57 40.06
C LYS A 801 26.24 -17.59 41.09
N ASN A 802 27.48 -17.16 40.90
CA ASN A 802 28.20 -16.25 41.79
C ASN A 802 27.95 -14.76 41.48
N SER A 803 27.00 -14.46 40.59
CA SER A 803 26.64 -13.10 40.24
C SER A 803 25.43 -12.61 41.07
N GLU A 804 25.25 -11.31 41.20
CA GLU A 804 24.19 -10.63 41.97
C GLU A 804 23.29 -9.75 41.09
N GLY A 805 23.72 -9.45 39.86
CA GLY A 805 22.95 -8.70 38.87
C GLY A 805 21.64 -9.40 38.48
N LYS A 806 20.59 -8.60 38.27
CA LYS A 806 19.29 -9.05 37.74
C LYS A 806 19.45 -9.58 36.31
N TYR A 807 20.35 -8.99 35.53
CA TYR A 807 20.69 -9.41 34.18
C TYR A 807 22.14 -9.88 34.11
N ILE A 808 22.38 -10.87 33.26
CA ILE A 808 23.69 -11.40 32.91
C ILE A 808 24.07 -10.85 31.54
N PHE A 809 25.32 -10.41 31.42
CA PHE A 809 25.98 -10.04 30.18
C PHE A 809 27.22 -10.91 30.03
N PHE A 810 27.23 -11.84 29.08
CA PHE A 810 28.45 -12.60 28.80
C PHE A 810 29.40 -11.80 27.92
N HIS A 811 30.69 -11.88 28.24
CA HIS A 811 31.73 -11.26 27.45
C HIS A 811 32.99 -12.12 27.46
N ASP A 812 33.72 -12.17 26.35
CA ASP A 812 34.95 -12.94 26.25
C ASP A 812 36.16 -12.05 26.59
N ILE A 813 37.18 -12.61 27.24
CA ILE A 813 38.32 -11.84 27.77
C ILE A 813 39.15 -11.15 26.68
N ASP A 814 39.11 -11.65 25.46
CA ASP A 814 39.84 -11.12 24.31
C ASP A 814 39.05 -10.10 23.49
N ASP A 815 37.82 -9.75 23.88
CA ASP A 815 37.01 -8.75 23.17
C ASP A 815 36.94 -7.40 23.87
N LEU A 816 36.23 -6.45 23.23
CA LEU A 816 35.99 -5.11 23.75
C LEU A 816 34.50 -4.81 23.86
N ILE A 817 34.11 -4.22 24.99
CA ILE A 817 32.79 -3.64 25.21
C ILE A 817 32.86 -2.15 24.87
N TYR A 818 31.96 -1.67 24.01
CA TYR A 818 31.77 -0.24 23.82
C TYR A 818 31.29 0.42 25.13
N TYR A 819 31.88 1.53 25.55
CA TYR A 819 31.64 2.10 26.88
C TYR A 819 30.17 2.45 27.18
N ASN A 820 29.35 2.71 26.16
CA ASN A 820 27.91 2.94 26.29
C ASN A 820 27.04 1.72 25.89
N GLY A 821 27.65 0.61 25.46
CA GLY A 821 26.93 -0.54 24.92
C GLY A 821 25.89 -1.10 25.89
N ILE A 822 26.28 -1.39 27.12
CA ILE A 822 25.35 -1.91 28.15
C ILE A 822 24.23 -0.91 28.45
N ALA A 823 24.54 0.38 28.52
CA ALA A 823 23.54 1.43 28.75
C ALA A 823 22.52 1.52 27.61
N ASN A 824 22.97 1.38 26.36
CA ASN A 824 22.09 1.37 25.19
C ASN A 824 21.16 0.15 25.20
N ILE A 825 21.69 -1.05 25.45
CA ILE A 825 20.85 -2.27 25.55
C ILE A 825 19.85 -2.14 26.70
N ALA A 826 20.29 -1.64 27.87
CA ALA A 826 19.40 -1.45 29.01
C ALA A 826 18.28 -0.45 28.70
N ASN A 827 18.58 0.65 28.00
CA ASN A 827 17.57 1.62 27.56
C ASN A 827 16.55 1.00 26.61
N ASP A 828 16.99 0.13 25.70
CA ASP A 828 16.12 -0.57 24.75
C ASP A 828 15.20 -1.56 25.47
N LEU A 829 15.71 -2.32 26.44
CA LEU A 829 14.91 -3.29 27.20
C LEU A 829 13.70 -2.66 27.92
N GLU A 830 13.78 -1.39 28.32
CA GLU A 830 12.65 -0.67 28.93
C GLU A 830 11.53 -0.38 27.93
N SER A 831 11.91 -0.13 26.68
CA SER A 831 11.00 0.20 25.60
C SER A 831 10.42 -1.04 24.93
N VAL A 832 10.66 -2.23 25.47
CA VAL A 832 10.37 -3.53 24.88
C VAL A 832 9.32 -4.32 25.69
N SER A 833 8.61 -5.25 25.04
CA SER A 833 7.56 -6.10 25.66
C SER A 833 8.08 -6.97 26.83
N ASP A 834 7.18 -7.64 27.56
CA ASP A 834 7.51 -8.45 28.75
C ASP A 834 8.31 -9.76 28.45
N LYS A 835 8.83 -9.92 27.23
CA LYS A 835 9.55 -11.11 26.75
C LYS A 835 10.89 -10.71 26.12
N TYR A 836 11.89 -11.59 26.09
CA TYR A 836 13.30 -11.23 25.89
C TYR A 836 13.76 -11.20 24.42
N TYR A 837 14.77 -10.38 24.14
CA TYR A 837 15.34 -10.15 22.81
C TYR A 837 16.85 -10.34 22.85
N LEU A 838 17.42 -10.86 21.76
CA LEU A 838 18.85 -11.05 21.61
C LEU A 838 19.46 -9.85 20.89
N ALA A 839 20.43 -9.23 21.54
CA ALA A 839 21.27 -8.18 20.98
C ALA A 839 22.46 -8.80 20.27
N THR A 840 22.82 -8.24 19.12
CA THR A 840 23.85 -8.84 18.27
C THR A 840 25.01 -7.89 18.03
N SER A 841 26.19 -8.48 17.87
CA SER A 841 27.45 -7.78 17.72
C SER A 841 27.64 -7.28 16.29
N CYS A 842 28.06 -6.02 16.11
CA CYS A 842 28.06 -5.40 14.78
C CYS A 842 29.42 -4.92 14.25
N ALA A 843 30.57 -5.03 14.91
CA ALA A 843 31.83 -4.57 14.29
C ALA A 843 33.04 -5.50 14.52
N PHE A 844 33.79 -5.78 13.47
CA PHE A 844 35.00 -6.59 13.57
C PHE A 844 36.26 -5.71 13.55
N MET A 845 37.27 -6.14 14.30
CA MET A 845 38.57 -5.51 14.44
C MET A 845 39.69 -6.51 14.11
N LYS A 846 40.83 -6.01 13.66
CA LYS A 846 42.07 -6.78 13.51
C LYS A 846 43.22 -5.90 13.98
N GLU A 847 44.04 -6.41 14.90
CA GLU A 847 45.22 -5.70 15.42
C GLU A 847 44.91 -4.32 16.03
N GLY A 848 43.70 -4.13 16.56
CA GLY A 848 43.28 -2.88 17.20
C GLY A 848 42.59 -1.87 16.27
N GLU A 849 42.41 -2.19 14.98
CA GLU A 849 41.69 -1.35 14.01
C GLU A 849 40.42 -2.04 13.50
N PHE A 850 39.38 -1.28 13.17
CA PHE A 850 38.17 -1.84 12.57
C PHE A 850 38.46 -2.36 11.16
N THR A 851 37.91 -3.51 10.79
CA THR A 851 38.11 -4.10 9.45
C THR A 851 37.07 -3.65 8.43
N GLY A 852 35.97 -3.07 8.91
CA GLY A 852 34.83 -2.71 8.07
C GLY A 852 33.85 -3.86 7.81
N GLU A 853 34.12 -5.04 8.36
CA GLU A 853 33.13 -6.10 8.42
C GLU A 853 32.11 -5.76 9.52
N ILE A 854 30.84 -6.05 9.26
CA ILE A 854 29.72 -5.84 10.19
C ILE A 854 28.92 -7.13 10.28
N GLY A 855 28.54 -7.52 11.50
CA GLY A 855 27.64 -8.63 11.74
C GLY A 855 26.19 -8.16 11.66
N TYR A 856 25.41 -8.77 10.76
CA TYR A 856 23.96 -8.52 10.64
C TYR A 856 23.20 -9.81 10.87
N HIS A 857 22.20 -9.78 11.73
CA HIS A 857 21.27 -10.88 11.91
C HIS A 857 19.94 -10.50 11.31
N LYS A 858 19.40 -11.35 10.44
CA LYS A 858 18.13 -11.10 9.78
C LYS A 858 17.01 -11.07 10.81
N ILE A 859 16.02 -10.19 10.61
CA ILE A 859 14.69 -10.35 11.20
C ILE A 859 14.06 -11.54 10.47
N LEU A 860 13.83 -12.62 11.21
CA LEU A 860 13.27 -13.88 10.70
C LEU A 860 11.79 -14.00 11.11
N PHE A 861 11.00 -14.74 10.32
CA PHE A 861 9.54 -14.77 10.45
C PHE A 861 9.11 -15.37 11.79
N ASP A 862 9.81 -16.40 12.24
CA ASP A 862 9.60 -17.00 13.55
C ASP A 862 10.88 -17.64 14.14
N ALA A 863 10.71 -18.18 15.34
CA ALA A 863 11.73 -18.90 16.09
C ALA A 863 12.21 -20.18 15.37
N LEU A 864 11.32 -20.85 14.63
CA LEU A 864 11.65 -22.08 13.91
C LEU A 864 12.58 -21.79 12.74
N ASP A 865 12.27 -20.79 11.93
CA ASP A 865 13.07 -20.35 10.80
C ASP A 865 14.50 -20.00 11.22
N TYR A 866 14.63 -19.31 12.36
CA TYR A 866 15.93 -19.03 12.97
C TYR A 866 16.74 -20.31 13.23
N VAL A 867 16.14 -21.28 13.90
CA VAL A 867 16.84 -22.49 14.32
C VAL A 867 17.21 -23.34 13.10
N VAL A 868 16.27 -23.53 12.18
CA VAL A 868 16.45 -24.36 10.98
C VAL A 868 17.50 -23.77 10.05
N GLU A 869 17.49 -22.46 9.83
CA GLU A 869 18.49 -21.79 8.99
C GLU A 869 19.90 -21.87 9.59
N GLY A 870 20.02 -21.74 10.93
CA GLY A 870 21.28 -21.94 11.65
C GLY A 870 21.81 -23.38 11.60
N ILE A 871 20.90 -24.36 11.57
CA ILE A 871 21.24 -25.78 11.37
C ILE A 871 21.72 -26.02 9.95
N LYS A 872 20.99 -25.54 8.93
CA LYS A 872 21.38 -25.71 7.52
C LYS A 872 22.78 -25.17 7.25
N ASN A 873 23.10 -24.00 7.80
CA ASN A 873 24.41 -23.35 7.62
C ASN A 873 25.54 -23.90 8.51
N LEU A 874 25.27 -24.88 9.38
CA LEU A 874 26.22 -25.48 10.34
C LEU A 874 26.95 -24.46 11.24
N SER A 875 26.43 -23.24 11.40
CA SER A 875 27.12 -22.16 12.13
C SER A 875 26.35 -21.66 13.35
N GLY A 876 25.04 -21.88 13.42
CA GLY A 876 24.20 -21.10 14.33
C GLY A 876 24.01 -19.68 13.79
N LEU A 877 22.95 -19.00 14.22
CA LEU A 877 22.67 -17.66 13.72
C LEU A 877 23.02 -16.56 14.72
N VAL A 878 22.78 -16.70 16.02
CA VAL A 878 23.07 -15.69 17.06
C VAL A 878 23.85 -16.33 18.20
N SER A 879 24.78 -15.55 18.77
CA SER A 879 25.56 -15.91 19.96
C SER A 879 24.90 -15.35 21.22
N LEU A 880 25.14 -16.02 22.35
CA LEU A 880 24.72 -15.58 23.69
C LEU A 880 25.46 -14.32 24.18
N ILE A 881 26.56 -13.97 23.53
CA ILE A 881 27.51 -12.98 24.01
C ILE A 881 27.04 -11.56 23.69
N ASN A 882 27.30 -10.62 24.60
CA ASN A 882 26.92 -9.22 24.53
C ASN A 882 25.42 -8.95 24.47
N THR A 883 24.62 -9.75 25.17
CA THR A 883 23.22 -9.43 25.39
C THR A 883 22.86 -9.44 26.87
N LEU A 884 21.83 -8.69 27.25
CA LEU A 884 21.35 -8.62 28.62
C LEU A 884 20.22 -9.64 28.80
N ILE A 885 20.52 -10.74 29.50
CA ILE A 885 19.56 -11.82 29.74
C ILE A 885 19.24 -11.88 31.22
N PRO A 886 17.97 -11.95 31.64
CA PRO A 886 17.65 -12.11 33.05
C PRO A 886 18.27 -13.38 33.61
N LYS A 887 18.87 -13.23 34.79
CA LYS A 887 19.57 -14.29 35.48
C LYS A 887 18.73 -15.55 35.65
N ASP A 888 17.49 -15.41 36.12
CA ASP A 888 16.61 -16.54 36.42
C ASP A 888 16.25 -17.37 35.17
N LEU A 889 16.16 -16.72 34.02
CA LEU A 889 15.87 -17.40 32.76
C LEU A 889 17.11 -18.12 32.23
N ILE A 890 18.25 -17.42 32.21
CA ILE A 890 19.47 -17.98 31.61
C ILE A 890 20.06 -19.10 32.45
N ILE A 891 19.97 -19.03 33.79
CA ILE A 891 20.49 -20.07 34.67
C ILE A 891 19.75 -21.40 34.46
N ASN A 892 18.43 -21.33 34.24
CA ASN A 892 17.60 -22.49 33.93
C ASN A 892 17.96 -23.08 32.56
N ALA A 893 18.18 -22.25 31.54
CA ALA A 893 18.62 -22.70 30.22
C ALA A 893 19.96 -23.45 30.29
N PHE A 894 20.96 -22.89 30.99
CA PHE A 894 22.25 -23.57 31.19
C PHE A 894 22.10 -24.88 31.95
N TRP A 895 21.35 -24.89 33.05
CA TRP A 895 21.17 -26.11 33.84
C TRP A 895 20.55 -27.24 33.02
N ASN A 896 19.52 -26.93 32.22
CA ASN A 896 18.87 -27.92 31.35
C ASN A 896 19.80 -28.43 30.24
N VAL A 897 20.54 -27.53 29.57
CA VAL A 897 21.47 -27.93 28.51
C VAL A 897 22.64 -28.75 29.07
N ILE A 898 23.22 -28.36 30.20
CA ILE A 898 24.27 -29.13 30.88
C ILE A 898 23.76 -30.54 31.22
N ASN A 899 22.55 -30.65 31.78
CA ASN A 899 21.96 -31.96 32.11
C ASN A 899 21.71 -32.84 30.88
N ILE A 900 21.31 -32.25 29.74
CA ILE A 900 21.18 -32.97 28.46
C ILE A 900 22.56 -33.48 27.99
N LEU A 901 23.57 -32.62 28.00
CA LEU A 901 24.94 -32.95 27.57
C LEU A 901 25.57 -34.03 28.46
N ASP A 902 25.43 -33.92 29.79
CA ASP A 902 25.95 -34.89 30.76
C ASP A 902 25.32 -36.27 30.55
N LYS A 903 23.99 -36.35 30.37
CA LYS A 903 23.31 -37.60 30.03
C LYS A 903 23.75 -38.18 28.68
N GLY A 904 24.16 -37.31 27.75
CA GLY A 904 24.75 -37.66 26.47
C GLY A 904 26.24 -38.07 26.55
N ASN A 905 26.84 -38.07 27.74
CA ASN A 905 28.28 -38.25 27.98
C ASN A 905 29.16 -37.22 27.25
N VAL A 906 28.68 -35.97 27.13
CA VAL A 906 29.42 -34.85 26.55
C VAL A 906 29.93 -33.94 27.67
N ASN A 907 31.17 -34.19 28.09
CA ASN A 907 31.73 -33.56 29.29
C ASN A 907 32.40 -32.20 29.03
N ASN A 908 32.63 -31.80 27.77
CA ASN A 908 33.25 -30.51 27.44
C ASN A 908 32.87 -30.06 26.03
N MET A 909 32.43 -28.82 25.91
CA MET A 909 32.08 -28.17 24.65
C MET A 909 32.68 -26.76 24.64
N SER A 910 33.52 -26.51 23.64
CA SER A 910 34.32 -25.29 23.47
C SER A 910 33.96 -24.50 22.22
N VAL A 911 33.10 -25.07 21.38
CA VAL A 911 32.60 -24.49 20.14
C VAL A 911 31.10 -24.73 20.08
N ALA A 912 30.36 -23.67 19.76
CA ALA A 912 28.90 -23.66 19.55
C ALA A 912 28.05 -23.92 20.82
N GLU A 913 28.67 -23.88 22.00
CA GLU A 913 28.01 -24.11 23.28
C GLU A 913 27.07 -22.96 23.63
N ASP A 914 27.48 -21.73 23.30
CA ASP A 914 26.67 -20.52 23.43
C ASP A 914 25.43 -20.56 22.52
N THR A 915 25.61 -21.03 21.30
CA THR A 915 24.55 -21.20 20.30
C THR A 915 23.55 -22.25 20.76
N LEU A 916 24.01 -23.36 21.36
CA LEU A 916 23.12 -24.39 21.89
C LEU A 916 22.22 -23.84 23.01
N ILE A 917 22.75 -22.96 23.87
CA ILE A 917 21.94 -22.28 24.89
C ILE A 917 20.87 -21.39 24.24
N VAL A 918 21.26 -20.62 23.22
CA VAL A 918 20.33 -19.76 22.47
C VAL A 918 19.24 -20.59 21.78
N ASP A 919 19.62 -21.66 21.08
CA ASP A 919 18.69 -22.60 20.44
C ASP A 919 17.69 -23.15 21.49
N TYR A 920 18.19 -23.55 22.67
CA TYR A 920 17.34 -24.05 23.75
C TYR A 920 16.35 -22.99 24.25
N MET A 921 16.81 -21.75 24.45
CA MET A 921 15.97 -20.64 24.91
C MET A 921 14.86 -20.32 23.89
N ILE A 922 15.20 -20.33 22.61
CA ILE A 922 14.25 -20.06 21.52
C ILE A 922 13.20 -21.16 21.44
N LEU A 923 13.63 -22.42 21.44
CA LEU A 923 12.71 -23.55 21.37
C LEU A 923 11.85 -23.67 22.63
N SER A 924 12.36 -23.35 23.81
CA SER A 924 11.61 -23.52 25.07
C SER A 924 10.68 -22.35 25.41
N ASP A 925 10.31 -21.53 24.43
CA ASP A 925 9.47 -20.32 24.57
C ASP A 925 10.00 -19.29 25.59
N PHE A 926 11.28 -19.37 25.97
CA PHE A 926 11.93 -18.32 26.75
C PHE A 926 12.12 -17.04 25.93
N VAL A 927 12.10 -17.17 24.60
CA VAL A 927 12.15 -16.07 23.62
C VAL A 927 10.91 -16.19 22.72
N TYR A 928 9.99 -15.22 22.80
CA TYR A 928 8.70 -15.28 22.07
C TYR A 928 8.75 -14.67 20.67
N LYS A 929 9.63 -13.69 20.44
CA LYS A 929 9.91 -13.10 19.13
C LYS A 929 11.38 -12.70 19.04
N ILE A 930 11.97 -12.88 17.87
CA ILE A 930 13.35 -12.48 17.60
C ILE A 930 13.30 -11.11 16.93
N SER A 931 13.31 -10.01 17.71
CA SER A 931 13.80 -8.74 17.15
C SER A 931 15.29 -8.61 17.48
N PRO A 932 16.17 -8.63 16.48
CA PRO A 932 17.57 -8.31 16.67
C PRO A 932 17.70 -6.88 17.23
N ILE A 933 18.16 -6.76 18.48
CA ILE A 933 18.53 -5.46 19.03
C ILE A 933 19.90 -5.10 18.46
N TYR A 934 19.89 -4.35 17.36
CA TYR A 934 21.08 -3.94 16.61
C TYR A 934 21.87 -2.81 17.29
N TYR A 935 22.21 -2.86 18.59
CA TYR A 935 23.15 -1.89 19.20
C TYR A 935 24.11 -2.46 20.21
N THR A 936 24.77 -3.54 19.84
CA THR A 936 26.05 -3.84 20.48
C THR A 936 27.14 -3.73 19.46
N LEU A 937 27.78 -2.58 19.40
CA LEU A 937 29.09 -2.47 18.79
C LEU A 937 30.07 -3.17 19.74
N ARG A 938 30.11 -4.51 19.67
CA ARG A 938 31.22 -5.32 20.16
C ARG A 938 32.33 -5.16 19.14
N GLY A 939 33.51 -4.73 19.55
CA GLY A 939 34.71 -4.89 18.73
C GLY A 939 35.21 -6.31 18.92
N TYR A 940 35.11 -7.14 17.89
CA TYR A 940 35.63 -8.52 17.91
C TYR A 940 36.98 -8.59 17.21
N GLU A 941 38.03 -9.10 17.87
CA GLU A 941 39.34 -9.24 17.22
C GLU A 941 39.42 -10.53 16.39
N LEU A 942 39.58 -10.42 15.07
CA LEU A 942 39.72 -11.56 14.16
C LEU A 942 41.06 -12.27 14.38
N ARG A 943 41.03 -13.38 15.13
CA ARG A 943 42.21 -14.20 15.46
C ARG A 943 42.24 -15.53 14.71
N TYR A 944 43.38 -15.88 14.11
CA TYR A 944 43.57 -17.17 13.41
C TYR A 944 43.72 -18.37 14.36
N ASP A 945 44.12 -18.14 15.62
CA ASP A 945 44.29 -19.16 16.67
C ASP A 945 43.03 -19.38 17.54
N SER A 946 41.89 -18.77 17.18
CA SER A 946 40.64 -18.92 17.95
C SER A 946 40.08 -20.34 17.89
N PHE A 947 39.61 -20.86 19.03
CA PHE A 947 38.98 -22.19 19.11
C PHE A 947 37.78 -22.34 18.17
N SER A 948 37.00 -21.27 17.99
CA SER A 948 35.86 -21.21 17.06
C SER A 948 36.25 -21.38 15.58
N ARG A 949 37.53 -21.19 15.23
CA ARG A 949 38.08 -21.43 13.89
C ARG A 949 38.83 -22.75 13.77
N ASN A 950 39.03 -23.50 14.87
CA ASN A 950 39.64 -24.82 14.82
C ASN A 950 38.69 -25.82 14.14
N VAL A 951 38.99 -26.16 12.88
CA VAL A 951 38.16 -27.04 12.04
C VAL A 951 37.93 -28.40 12.71
N GLY A 952 38.94 -28.97 13.37
CA GLY A 952 38.81 -30.25 14.07
C GLY A 952 37.77 -30.18 15.20
N LYS A 953 37.81 -29.14 16.02
CA LYS A 953 36.84 -28.92 17.11
C LYS A 953 35.43 -28.64 16.59
N ARG A 954 35.31 -27.89 15.48
CA ARG A 954 34.02 -27.66 14.82
C ARG A 954 33.37 -28.96 14.35
N ILE A 955 34.16 -29.84 13.70
CA ILE A 955 33.69 -31.16 13.22
C ILE A 955 33.32 -32.08 14.38
N GLU A 956 33.96 -31.92 15.54
CA GLU A 956 33.66 -32.71 16.74
C GLU A 956 32.38 -32.23 17.45
N GLN A 957 32.21 -30.92 17.61
CA GLN A 957 31.24 -30.35 18.57
C GLN A 957 29.99 -29.71 17.93
N ILE A 958 30.06 -29.17 16.71
CA ILE A 958 28.86 -28.64 16.03
C ILE A 958 27.82 -29.75 15.76
N PRO A 959 28.20 -30.99 15.36
CA PRO A 959 27.24 -32.08 15.24
C PRO A 959 26.46 -32.38 16.52
N ILE A 960 27.10 -32.24 17.69
CA ILE A 960 26.47 -32.43 19.01
C ILE A 960 25.38 -31.39 19.22
N ARG A 961 25.66 -30.10 18.95
CA ARG A 961 24.65 -29.03 19.00
C ARG A 961 23.48 -29.38 18.09
N ILE A 962 23.75 -29.64 16.80
CA ILE A 962 22.70 -29.90 15.81
C ILE A 962 21.85 -31.11 16.21
N ALA A 963 22.48 -32.18 16.71
CA ALA A 963 21.80 -33.36 17.22
C ALA A 963 20.87 -33.02 18.40
N CYS A 964 21.30 -32.18 19.35
CA CYS A 964 20.42 -31.71 20.42
C CYS A 964 19.24 -30.91 19.86
N THR A 965 19.53 -29.87 19.08
CA THR A 965 18.53 -28.91 18.58
C THR A 965 17.46 -29.58 17.71
N VAL A 966 17.85 -30.48 16.80
CA VAL A 966 16.92 -31.22 15.94
C VAL A 966 15.97 -32.13 16.76
N ASN A 967 16.49 -32.80 17.79
CA ASN A 967 15.64 -33.63 18.65
C ASN A 967 14.74 -32.80 19.57
N MET A 968 15.13 -31.57 19.92
CA MET A 968 14.24 -30.63 20.61
C MET A 968 13.07 -30.18 19.72
N LEU A 969 13.32 -29.86 18.46
CA LEU A 969 12.29 -29.53 17.46
C LEU A 969 11.26 -30.67 17.33
N MET A 970 11.73 -31.91 17.24
CA MET A 970 10.88 -33.12 17.19
C MET A 970 10.02 -33.26 18.47
N ARG A 971 10.62 -33.11 19.65
CA ARG A 971 9.91 -33.21 20.94
C ARG A 971 8.76 -32.20 21.02
N GLN A 972 8.98 -31.01 20.51
CA GLN A 972 7.99 -29.92 20.51
C GLN A 972 6.95 -30.05 19.40
N LYS A 973 7.08 -31.07 18.53
CA LYS A 973 6.23 -31.29 17.35
C LYS A 973 6.24 -30.10 16.38
N ILE A 974 7.36 -29.38 16.35
CA ILE A 974 7.56 -28.27 15.43
C ILE A 974 7.95 -28.81 14.05
N ILE A 975 8.68 -29.92 14.00
CA ILE A 975 8.95 -30.67 12.77
C ILE A 975 8.47 -32.11 12.89
N ASP A 976 8.12 -32.72 11.76
CA ASP A 976 7.80 -34.15 11.67
C ASP A 976 8.97 -35.02 11.16
N GLU A 977 8.77 -36.34 11.08
CA GLU A 977 9.79 -37.29 10.58
C GLU A 977 10.17 -37.04 9.12
N PHE A 978 9.27 -36.47 8.30
CA PHE A 978 9.56 -36.15 6.90
C PHE A 978 10.46 -34.92 6.81
N GLU A 979 10.14 -33.86 7.56
CA GLU A 979 10.93 -32.63 7.64
C GLU A 979 12.31 -32.88 8.26
N LEU A 980 12.37 -33.71 9.30
CA LEU A 980 13.61 -34.19 9.89
C LEU A 980 14.54 -34.79 8.82
N LYS A 981 14.03 -35.68 7.97
CA LYS A 981 14.81 -36.31 6.90
C LYS A 981 15.34 -35.28 5.90
N ASN A 982 14.56 -34.24 5.60
CA ASN A 982 14.99 -33.16 4.72
C ASN A 982 16.11 -32.32 5.36
N ILE A 983 15.99 -32.00 6.65
CA ILE A 983 17.03 -31.30 7.42
C ILE A 983 18.32 -32.12 7.47
N GLU A 984 18.22 -33.43 7.75
CA GLU A 984 19.38 -34.34 7.78
C GLU A 984 20.10 -34.42 6.43
N ASN A 985 19.36 -34.42 5.31
CA ASN A 985 19.94 -34.39 3.98
C ASN A 985 20.72 -33.09 3.71
N GLU A 986 20.17 -31.94 4.11
CA GLU A 986 20.86 -30.66 3.99
C GLU A 986 22.10 -30.58 4.91
N ILE A 987 22.04 -31.11 6.14
CA ILE A 987 23.21 -31.21 7.03
C ILE A 987 24.34 -31.99 6.33
N ARG A 988 24.04 -33.14 5.73
CA ARG A 988 25.04 -33.98 5.03
C ARG A 988 25.66 -33.23 3.86
N LYS A 989 24.82 -32.63 3.02
CA LYS A 989 25.25 -31.84 1.85
C LYS A 989 26.14 -30.67 2.27
N ASN A 990 25.70 -29.88 3.25
CA ASN A 990 26.42 -28.69 3.69
C ASN A 990 27.71 -29.03 4.44
N ALA A 991 27.76 -30.16 5.15
CA ALA A 991 28.99 -30.63 5.80
C ALA A 991 30.07 -30.97 4.77
N ILE A 992 29.72 -31.67 3.69
CA ILE A 992 30.63 -31.98 2.59
C ILE A 992 31.05 -30.69 1.86
N GLN A 993 30.12 -29.77 1.64
CA GLN A 993 30.41 -28.51 0.97
C GLN A 993 31.37 -27.61 1.77
N LEU A 994 31.15 -27.49 3.09
CA LEU A 994 31.94 -26.60 3.95
C LEU A 994 33.30 -27.19 4.34
N TYR A 995 33.39 -28.50 4.56
CA TYR A 995 34.59 -29.13 5.09
C TYR A 995 35.31 -30.05 4.09
N GLY A 996 34.74 -30.26 2.90
CA GLY A 996 35.22 -31.25 1.93
C GLY A 996 34.83 -32.68 2.30
N ASN A 997 35.11 -33.63 1.41
CA ASN A 997 34.62 -35.01 1.53
C ASN A 997 35.07 -35.74 2.82
N GLU A 998 36.36 -35.71 3.15
CA GLU A 998 36.88 -36.49 4.28
C GLU A 998 36.38 -35.94 5.63
N LEU A 999 36.56 -34.64 5.84
CA LEU A 999 36.19 -33.96 7.07
C LEU A 999 34.66 -33.81 7.20
N GLY A 1000 33.95 -33.59 6.09
CA GLY A 1000 32.50 -33.60 6.04
C GLY A 1000 31.92 -34.96 6.40
N LYS A 1001 32.54 -36.06 5.97
CA LYS A 1001 32.14 -37.40 6.41
C LYS A 1001 32.31 -37.59 7.92
N ARG A 1002 33.45 -37.17 8.49
CA ARG A 1002 33.65 -37.21 9.95
C ARG A 1002 32.61 -36.38 10.71
N PHE A 1003 32.21 -35.23 10.17
CA PHE A 1003 31.14 -34.40 10.74
C PHE A 1003 29.81 -35.18 10.77
N ILE A 1004 29.46 -35.83 9.66
CA ILE A 1004 28.25 -36.64 9.53
C ILE A 1004 28.29 -37.83 10.49
N ASP A 1005 29.41 -38.55 10.57
CA ASP A 1005 29.58 -39.69 11.47
C ASP A 1005 29.39 -39.26 12.95
N ASN A 1006 29.90 -38.07 13.32
CA ASN A 1006 29.66 -37.49 14.64
C ASN A 1006 28.18 -37.14 14.87
N TYR A 1007 27.49 -36.57 13.87
CA TYR A 1007 26.06 -36.29 13.98
C TYR A 1007 25.26 -37.59 14.19
N GLU A 1008 25.50 -38.61 13.36
CA GLU A 1008 24.82 -39.90 13.44
C GLU A 1008 25.11 -40.65 14.74
N LYS A 1009 26.30 -40.46 15.33
CA LYS A 1009 26.63 -40.99 16.66
C LYS A 1009 25.75 -40.38 17.75
N TYR A 1010 25.57 -39.05 17.75
CA TYR A 1010 24.91 -38.34 18.85
C TYR A 1010 23.40 -38.17 18.67
N ALA A 1011 22.88 -38.10 17.44
CA ALA A 1011 21.46 -37.89 17.18
C ALA A 1011 20.54 -38.95 17.84
N PRO A 1012 20.84 -40.27 17.79
CA PRO A 1012 20.03 -41.28 18.48
C PRO A 1012 20.15 -41.21 20.01
N ILE A 1013 21.33 -40.85 20.52
CA ILE A 1013 21.57 -40.70 21.96
C ILE A 1013 20.68 -39.58 22.51
N PHE A 1014 20.73 -38.40 21.88
CA PHE A 1014 19.91 -37.27 22.29
C PHE A 1014 18.42 -37.49 22.02
N ARG A 1015 18.04 -38.25 20.99
CA ARG A 1015 16.65 -38.64 20.76
C ARG A 1015 16.06 -39.35 21.98
N LYS A 1016 16.80 -40.29 22.58
CA LYS A 1016 16.37 -41.02 23.79
C LYS A 1016 16.37 -40.17 25.07
N ILE A 1017 17.20 -39.12 25.14
CA ILE A 1017 17.31 -38.25 26.31
C ILE A 1017 16.24 -37.17 26.31
N ILE A 1018 15.92 -36.65 25.12
CA ILE A 1018 15.08 -35.46 24.93
C ILE A 1018 13.61 -35.84 24.70
N ILE A 1019 13.34 -36.88 23.90
CA ILE A 1019 12.01 -37.45 23.64
C ILE A 1019 11.73 -38.53 24.69
#